data_AF-A0A6C2TWQ3-F1
#
_entry.id   AF-A0A6C2TWQ3-F1
#
_cell.length_a   1.000
_cell.length_b   1.000
_cell.length_c   1.000
_cell.angle_alpha   90.00
_cell.angle_beta   90.00
_cell.angle_gamma   90.00
#
_symmetry.space_group_name_H-M   'P 1'
#
loop_
_entity.id
_entity.type
_entity.pdbx_description
1 polymer ?
#
loop_
_entity_poly.entity_id
_entity_poly.type
_entity_poly.pdbx_seq_one_letter_code
_entity_poly.pdbx_strand_id
1 'polypeptide(L)'
;MFDRTRPIALCFAAALALCAEVSANAVFSFTDGTAFDGSTGIGVSMTQTDAVSSVIVNMTTVDIIDWEGDLASEGGPDVPTLNIGGSGGLAVNSTPNTNWSNEATSINPGEGWVFKFDVDVNLVELDFASQGTDVVVVLSSPAFADKTLDYAHGDANNTHSLDDAFVEAGTEITLQFTSYIADDVLRLSSFTIEALATTNTTGTAIFNFVDGGEFDNPAAIGSSMTRSDITITTIDLIGQDGSLNSTGAAHRLNIYGSYNALGLNDAIDLLGIGTTELRDFNPGEGWVMSFDRNVHLVELDMFGQDAGAEMTVSSSAFSDFVLADGVNAEDIHSLANTFVAAGTEITFRMTSATNAADTGLSISSLTVVLATNQPAATETIHGTPYVWLDQFFQGLETEADYLNADESDSDGDSMLTWKEYLAGTIPTNSASLLEVNATELADTNCIVSWQSVTGKYYSVMVETNLVAFSNGWKTVANNIQGLETETAYTTTVASASAAFYKVGIEKRAIYLLIGQSNMAGRAPIETQDEAPVVGCELFNSSNGWETATNPLNRYSTIRKDISLQNLGPGYGFAQRMREVQPEIHLGLVVNARGGTSISEWEKGTTYYNEAISRVQSALKDGNSRLAGILWHQGEGNSSQTTSYLNSLAQLVADFRADLGDPDLPFVAGQLEQDDVTPEVKERPVNDYIILLPTVSSNTAVATTEGLLTMDGTHFDSAGQRELGRRYAEALLSLE
;
A
#
# COMPACT_ATOMS: atom_id res chain seq x y z
N MET A 1 40.57 -31.41 1.42
CA MET A 1 41.54 -31.13 0.32
C MET A 1 40.75 -30.35 -0.72
N PHE A 2 40.89 -29.05 -0.95
CA PHE A 2 41.96 -28.09 -0.68
C PHE A 2 41.43 -26.89 0.13
N ASP A 3 42.24 -26.47 1.09
CA ASP A 3 42.24 -25.17 1.77
C ASP A 3 43.49 -24.44 1.25
N ARG A 4 43.39 -23.13 0.96
CA ARG A 4 44.27 -22.05 1.48
C ARG A 4 44.25 -20.75 0.67
N THR A 5 43.75 -19.72 1.36
CA THR A 5 44.38 -18.40 1.57
C THR A 5 44.55 -17.43 0.39
N ARG A 6 43.76 -16.34 0.39
CA ARG A 6 44.23 -14.95 0.55
C ARG A 6 43.06 -13.99 0.82
N PRO A 7 43.23 -13.01 1.74
CA PRO A 7 42.22 -12.00 2.07
C PRO A 7 42.30 -10.83 1.08
N ILE A 8 41.13 -10.34 0.63
CA ILE A 8 41.03 -9.07 -0.09
C ILE A 8 41.07 -7.97 0.98
N ALA A 9 42.23 -7.32 1.10
CA ALA A 9 42.39 -6.11 1.89
C ALA A 9 41.79 -4.93 1.11
N LEU A 10 40.62 -4.45 1.54
CA LEU A 10 40.12 -3.12 1.16
C LEU A 10 40.90 -2.09 1.97
N CYS A 11 41.68 -1.26 1.28
CA CYS A 11 42.42 -0.14 1.87
C CYS A 11 41.44 0.94 2.36
N PHE A 12 41.24 1.05 3.67
CA PHE A 12 40.77 2.29 4.30
C PHE A 12 41.97 3.23 4.49
N ALA A 13 42.04 4.28 3.68
CA ALA A 13 42.91 5.41 3.93
C ALA A 13 42.15 6.42 4.79
N ALA A 14 42.44 6.44 6.08
CA ALA A 14 42.06 7.54 6.96
C ALA A 14 42.89 8.77 6.58
N ALA A 15 42.27 9.75 5.92
CA ALA A 15 42.79 11.10 5.81
C ALA A 15 42.11 11.96 6.87
N LEU A 16 42.83 12.24 7.95
CA LEU A 16 42.55 13.38 8.83
C LEU A 16 42.78 14.64 8.00
N ALA A 17 41.71 15.27 7.50
CA ALA A 17 41.77 16.61 6.92
C ALA A 17 41.11 17.58 7.91
N LEU A 18 41.90 18.59 8.29
CA LEU A 18 41.48 19.76 9.05
C LEU A 18 40.26 20.43 8.38
N CYS A 19 39.35 20.90 9.23
CA CYS A 19 38.30 21.89 8.97
C CYS A 19 38.65 22.89 7.85
N ALA A 20 37.91 22.80 6.75
CA ALA A 20 37.52 23.91 5.89
C ALA A 20 36.18 23.48 5.26
N GLU A 21 35.12 24.26 5.49
CA GLU A 21 33.83 24.10 4.84
C GLU A 21 34.04 24.03 3.32
N VAL A 22 33.60 22.94 2.69
CA VAL A 22 33.41 22.87 1.25
C VAL A 22 31.91 22.85 1.01
N SER A 23 31.26 23.98 1.25
CA SER A 23 29.97 24.30 0.66
C SER A 23 30.25 25.04 -0.64
N ALA A 24 30.13 24.38 -1.78
CA ALA A 24 30.20 25.08 -3.05
C ALA A 24 29.19 24.47 -4.02
N ASN A 25 27.96 24.93 -3.87
CA ASN A 25 26.90 24.90 -4.88
C ASN A 25 27.45 25.32 -6.26
N ALA A 26 26.80 24.96 -7.36
CA ALA A 26 27.24 25.39 -8.68
C ALA A 26 27.07 26.91 -8.84
N VAL A 27 28.19 27.64 -8.98
CA VAL A 27 28.21 29.09 -9.18
C VAL A 27 28.51 29.42 -10.64
N PHE A 28 27.53 29.99 -11.34
CA PHE A 28 27.72 30.57 -12.67
C PHE A 28 28.22 32.00 -12.55
N SER A 29 29.53 32.22 -12.77
CA SER A 29 30.17 33.55 -12.67
C SER A 29 30.27 34.23 -14.03
N PHE A 30 29.82 35.49 -14.12
CA PHE A 30 29.82 36.27 -15.36
C PHE A 30 31.04 37.20 -15.42
N THR A 31 32.20 36.66 -15.82
CA THR A 31 33.43 37.44 -16.04
C THR A 31 33.74 37.63 -17.53
N ASP A 32 34.55 38.64 -17.84
CA ASP A 32 35.01 38.96 -19.21
C ASP A 32 35.58 37.70 -19.90
N GLY A 33 35.13 37.43 -21.13
CA GLY A 33 35.53 36.24 -21.92
C GLY A 33 34.77 34.94 -21.61
N THR A 34 33.71 34.96 -20.81
CA THR A 34 32.79 33.81 -20.67
C THR A 34 31.88 33.63 -21.89
N ALA A 35 31.19 32.49 -21.99
CA ALA A 35 30.39 32.12 -23.18
C ALA A 35 29.30 33.14 -23.55
N PHE A 36 28.81 33.93 -22.58
CA PHE A 36 27.76 34.93 -22.79
C PHE A 36 28.28 36.29 -23.28
N ASP A 37 29.59 36.54 -23.24
CA ASP A 37 30.16 37.84 -23.63
C ASP A 37 30.09 38.09 -25.14
N GLY A 38 29.54 39.24 -25.52
CA GLY A 38 29.32 39.64 -26.91
C GLY A 38 28.34 38.75 -27.68
N SER A 39 27.51 37.98 -26.97
CA SER A 39 26.63 37.00 -27.58
C SER A 39 25.29 37.62 -28.00
N THR A 40 24.93 37.43 -29.26
CA THR A 40 23.58 37.71 -29.82
C THR A 40 22.67 36.47 -29.71
N GLY A 41 23.12 35.43 -29.02
CA GLY A 41 22.76 34.05 -29.31
C GLY A 41 21.79 33.45 -28.30
N ILE A 42 20.55 33.30 -28.73
CA ILE A 42 19.67 32.25 -28.22
C ILE A 42 20.40 30.90 -28.34
N GLY A 43 20.41 30.11 -27.27
CA GLY A 43 21.08 28.81 -27.21
C GLY A 43 22.55 28.84 -26.79
N VAL A 44 23.09 29.99 -26.38
CA VAL A 44 24.40 30.06 -25.72
C VAL A 44 24.30 29.42 -24.34
N SER A 45 25.26 28.58 -23.99
CA SER A 45 25.28 27.87 -22.72
C SER A 45 26.60 28.04 -21.97
N MET A 46 26.50 28.02 -20.64
CA MET A 46 27.61 27.90 -19.71
C MET A 46 27.40 26.62 -18.89
N THR A 47 28.48 25.87 -18.70
CA THR A 47 28.48 24.61 -17.95
C THR A 47 29.19 24.80 -16.62
N GLN A 48 28.59 24.32 -15.54
CA GLN A 48 29.21 24.27 -14.23
C GLN A 48 29.02 22.88 -13.62
N THR A 49 29.92 22.47 -12.73
CA THR A 49 29.75 21.27 -11.91
C THR A 49 29.42 21.70 -10.49
N ASP A 50 28.34 21.15 -9.94
CA ASP A 50 28.04 21.25 -8.52
C ASP A 50 28.96 20.30 -7.76
N ALA A 51 29.77 20.84 -6.85
CA ALA A 51 30.74 20.04 -6.10
C ALA A 51 30.09 19.20 -5.00
N VAL A 52 28.89 19.58 -4.55
CA VAL A 52 28.12 18.87 -3.52
C VAL A 52 27.47 17.63 -4.13
N SER A 53 26.72 17.79 -5.22
CA SER A 53 26.00 16.68 -5.87
C SER A 53 26.81 15.96 -6.95
N SER A 54 27.98 16.51 -7.34
CA SER A 54 28.80 16.03 -8.48
C SER A 54 28.07 16.07 -9.83
N VAL A 55 26.99 16.84 -9.96
CA VAL A 55 26.18 16.98 -11.17
C VAL A 55 26.77 18.04 -12.10
N ILE A 56 26.74 17.77 -13.40
CA ILE A 56 27.08 18.75 -14.44
C ILE A 56 25.80 19.43 -14.89
N VAL A 57 25.78 20.76 -14.81
CA VAL A 57 24.62 21.61 -15.12
C VAL A 57 24.98 22.54 -16.26
N ASN A 58 24.08 22.68 -17.23
CA ASN A 58 24.16 23.63 -18.32
C ASN A 58 23.07 24.70 -18.19
N MET A 59 23.48 25.93 -17.94
CA MET A 59 22.62 27.11 -18.02
C MET A 59 22.61 27.63 -19.45
N THR A 60 21.44 27.72 -20.08
CA THR A 60 21.29 28.08 -21.49
C THR A 60 20.40 29.30 -21.66
N THR A 61 20.86 30.30 -22.42
CA THR A 61 20.06 31.46 -22.83
C THR A 61 18.93 31.02 -23.75
N VAL A 62 17.71 31.38 -23.41
CA VAL A 62 16.51 31.17 -24.21
C VAL A 62 16.18 32.42 -25.03
N ASP A 63 16.24 33.60 -24.42
CA ASP A 63 15.99 34.88 -25.10
C ASP A 63 16.59 36.07 -24.34
N ILE A 64 16.60 37.25 -24.96
CA ILE A 64 17.06 38.51 -24.38
C ILE A 64 15.96 39.55 -24.60
N ILE A 65 15.61 40.30 -23.56
CA ILE A 65 14.55 41.30 -23.57
C ILE A 65 15.19 42.68 -23.66
N ASP A 66 14.75 43.51 -24.60
CA ASP A 66 15.21 44.90 -24.72
C ASP A 66 14.43 45.86 -23.78
N TRP A 67 14.77 47.14 -23.83
CA TRP A 67 14.14 48.17 -22.98
C TRP A 67 12.67 48.47 -23.33
N GLU A 68 12.20 48.13 -24.53
CA GLU A 68 10.78 48.23 -24.91
C GLU A 68 9.99 46.99 -24.48
N GLY A 69 10.69 45.92 -24.06
CA GLY A 69 10.13 44.63 -23.68
C GLY A 69 10.07 43.62 -24.83
N ASP A 70 10.67 43.95 -25.98
CA ASP A 70 10.69 43.09 -27.16
C ASP A 70 11.78 42.02 -27.03
N LEU A 71 11.48 40.82 -27.54
CA LEU A 71 12.38 39.67 -27.50
C LEU A 71 13.36 39.67 -28.68
N ALA A 72 14.62 39.30 -28.43
CA ALA A 72 15.62 39.16 -29.48
C ALA A 72 15.20 38.16 -30.58
N SER A 73 14.43 37.13 -30.22
CA SER A 73 13.89 36.14 -31.15
C SER A 73 12.89 36.71 -32.18
N GLU A 74 12.23 37.83 -31.89
CA GLU A 74 11.21 38.42 -32.75
C GLU A 74 11.81 39.19 -33.95
N GLY A 75 13.08 39.60 -33.86
CA GLY A 75 13.86 40.18 -34.94
C GLY A 75 13.54 41.65 -35.25
N GLY A 76 14.53 42.54 -35.10
CA GLY A 76 14.43 43.98 -35.34
C GLY A 76 15.75 44.64 -35.75
N PRO A 77 15.79 45.95 -36.02
CA PRO A 77 17.02 46.68 -36.37
C PRO A 77 18.01 46.82 -35.21
N ASP A 78 17.51 46.73 -33.96
CA ASP A 78 18.27 46.91 -32.73
C ASP A 78 18.16 45.62 -31.86
N VAL A 79 18.74 44.52 -32.35
CA VAL A 79 18.69 43.24 -31.61
C VAL A 79 19.52 43.36 -30.32
N PRO A 80 18.93 43.13 -29.13
CA PRO A 80 19.67 43.23 -27.88
C PRO A 80 20.71 42.11 -27.76
N THR A 81 21.79 42.39 -27.04
CA THR A 81 22.91 41.44 -26.85
C THR A 81 23.30 41.33 -25.39
N LEU A 82 23.77 40.16 -24.97
CA LEU A 82 24.42 40.00 -23.68
C LEU A 82 25.89 40.41 -23.79
N ASN A 83 26.36 41.19 -22.83
CA ASN A 83 27.74 41.71 -22.82
C ASN A 83 28.33 41.71 -21.42
N ILE A 84 29.61 41.36 -21.31
CA ILE A 84 30.37 41.41 -20.06
C ILE A 84 31.59 42.30 -20.30
N GLY A 85 31.41 43.62 -20.15
CA GLY A 85 32.50 44.58 -20.35
C GLY A 85 33.67 44.38 -19.36
N GLY A 86 34.85 44.95 -19.64
CA GLY A 86 36.11 44.73 -18.90
C GLY A 86 36.16 45.09 -17.40
N SER A 87 35.02 45.45 -16.81
CA SER A 87 34.79 45.61 -15.37
C SER A 87 34.16 44.36 -14.70
N GLY A 88 33.78 43.32 -15.48
CA GLY A 88 33.08 42.11 -15.01
C GLY A 88 31.56 42.32 -14.86
N GLY A 89 30.78 41.22 -14.86
CA GLY A 89 29.33 41.20 -14.71
C GLY A 89 28.53 41.27 -16.03
N LEU A 90 27.45 40.49 -16.12
CA LEU A 90 26.51 40.42 -17.24
C LEU A 90 25.62 41.67 -17.30
N ALA A 91 25.52 42.26 -18.48
CA ALA A 91 24.60 43.35 -18.83
C ALA A 91 23.89 43.06 -20.17
N VAL A 92 22.76 43.74 -20.39
CA VAL A 92 22.03 43.74 -21.66
C VAL A 92 22.39 45.02 -22.42
N ASN A 93 22.65 44.91 -23.73
CA ASN A 93 22.89 46.06 -24.60
C ASN A 93 21.84 46.11 -25.70
N SER A 94 20.95 47.10 -25.60
CA SER A 94 19.85 47.33 -26.54
C SER A 94 20.18 48.24 -27.73
N THR A 95 21.42 48.75 -27.88
CA THR A 95 21.79 49.60 -29.05
C THR A 95 23.10 49.15 -29.74
N PRO A 96 23.12 48.90 -31.07
CA PRO A 96 24.30 48.33 -31.74
C PRO A 96 25.43 49.32 -32.13
N ASN A 97 25.32 50.65 -31.90
CA ASN A 97 26.18 51.63 -32.59
C ASN A 97 26.60 52.89 -31.79
N THR A 98 27.06 52.76 -30.55
CA THR A 98 27.85 53.82 -29.92
C THR A 98 29.21 53.29 -29.52
N ASN A 99 30.27 54.05 -29.83
CA ASN A 99 31.63 53.75 -29.37
C ASN A 99 31.59 53.46 -27.86
N TRP A 100 32.21 52.35 -27.44
CA TRP A 100 32.31 51.81 -26.07
C TRP A 100 32.88 52.80 -25.02
N SER A 101 32.18 53.91 -24.80
CA SER A 101 32.46 54.87 -23.75
C SER A 101 31.13 55.35 -23.17
N ASN A 102 30.76 54.69 -22.08
CA ASN A 102 29.89 55.14 -20.99
C ASN A 102 28.40 54.72 -20.98
N GLU A 103 27.78 54.31 -22.09
CA GLU A 103 26.39 53.78 -22.07
C GLU A 103 26.30 52.24 -22.17
N ALA A 104 27.38 51.56 -22.58
CA ALA A 104 27.40 50.11 -22.84
C ALA A 104 27.74 49.27 -21.59
N THR A 105 27.32 49.70 -20.40
CA THR A 105 27.84 49.13 -19.14
C THR A 105 26.79 48.75 -18.10
N SER A 106 25.48 48.94 -18.34
CA SER A 106 24.41 48.77 -17.36
C SER A 106 23.15 48.12 -17.96
N ILE A 107 22.36 47.44 -17.13
CA ILE A 107 21.01 46.96 -17.49
C ILE A 107 19.97 48.06 -17.24
N ASN A 108 19.14 48.37 -18.24
CA ASN A 108 18.09 49.41 -18.19
C ASN A 108 16.72 48.83 -17.74
N PRO A 109 15.79 49.66 -17.25
CA PRO A 109 14.41 49.23 -17.03
C PRO A 109 13.77 48.68 -18.32
N GLY A 110 13.03 47.60 -18.20
CA GLY A 110 12.41 46.87 -19.32
C GLY A 110 13.28 45.72 -19.82
N GLU A 111 14.61 45.88 -19.78
CA GLU A 111 15.56 44.86 -20.24
C GLU A 111 15.53 43.62 -19.34
N GLY A 112 15.97 42.49 -19.89
CA GLY A 112 15.95 41.22 -19.18
C GLY A 112 16.60 40.07 -19.92
N TRP A 113 16.65 38.92 -19.26
CA TRP A 113 17.27 37.71 -19.76
C TRP A 113 16.41 36.51 -19.41
N VAL A 114 16.13 35.67 -20.42
CA VAL A 114 15.41 34.41 -20.26
C VAL A 114 16.40 33.27 -20.41
N PHE A 115 16.42 32.34 -19.45
CA PHE A 115 17.34 31.21 -19.43
C PHE A 115 16.68 29.97 -18.83
N LYS A 116 17.36 28.83 -18.94
CA LYS A 116 16.94 27.54 -18.35
C LYS A 116 18.13 26.66 -17.99
N PHE A 117 17.89 25.70 -17.11
CA PHE A 117 18.85 24.63 -16.78
C PHE A 117 18.47 23.31 -17.46
N ASP A 118 19.42 22.41 -17.65
CA ASP A 118 19.22 21.09 -18.26
C ASP A 118 18.99 19.96 -17.24
N VAL A 119 19.06 20.28 -15.95
CA VAL A 119 18.73 19.40 -14.82
C VAL A 119 17.84 20.16 -13.83
N ASP A 120 17.23 19.42 -12.90
CA ASP A 120 16.47 20.01 -11.80
C ASP A 120 17.42 20.75 -10.85
N VAL A 121 17.03 21.94 -10.43
CA VAL A 121 17.85 22.81 -9.57
C VAL A 121 17.02 23.47 -8.49
N ASN A 122 17.65 23.76 -7.34
CA ASN A 122 17.16 24.80 -6.43
C ASN A 122 17.92 26.10 -6.71
N LEU A 123 17.20 27.21 -6.84
CA LEU A 123 17.81 28.53 -6.99
C LEU A 123 18.22 29.05 -5.61
N VAL A 124 19.52 29.28 -5.42
CA VAL A 124 20.07 29.58 -4.09
C VAL A 124 20.26 31.08 -3.90
N GLU A 125 21.03 31.74 -4.78
CA GLU A 125 21.34 33.16 -4.63
C GLU A 125 21.70 33.83 -5.98
N LEU A 126 21.49 35.15 -6.00
CA LEU A 126 21.91 36.06 -7.08
C LEU A 126 22.84 37.13 -6.53
N ASP A 127 23.97 37.36 -7.19
CA ASP A 127 24.92 38.41 -6.81
C ASP A 127 25.01 39.49 -7.87
N PHE A 128 24.92 40.76 -7.48
CA PHE A 128 25.12 41.90 -8.36
C PHE A 128 26.47 42.59 -8.14
N ALA A 129 27.09 43.12 -9.20
CA ALA A 129 28.24 44.01 -9.07
C ALA A 129 27.73 45.44 -8.76
N SER A 130 28.29 46.09 -7.74
CA SER A 130 27.87 47.47 -7.40
C SER A 130 28.22 48.44 -8.51
N GLN A 131 27.37 49.45 -8.76
CA GLN A 131 27.54 50.87 -8.38
C GLN A 131 26.18 51.61 -8.45
N GLY A 132 25.65 52.07 -7.30
CA GLY A 132 25.15 53.45 -7.14
C GLY A 132 23.65 53.83 -7.15
N THR A 133 22.64 52.96 -7.35
CA THR A 133 21.20 53.32 -7.09
C THR A 133 20.31 52.17 -6.64
N ASP A 134 19.10 52.48 -6.15
CA ASP A 134 18.04 51.51 -5.82
C ASP A 134 17.49 50.87 -7.10
N VAL A 135 17.47 49.54 -7.18
CA VAL A 135 16.92 48.80 -8.34
C VAL A 135 15.97 47.71 -7.87
N VAL A 136 14.90 47.49 -8.64
CA VAL A 136 13.95 46.40 -8.44
C VAL A 136 14.12 45.42 -9.61
N VAL A 137 14.43 44.18 -9.28
CA VAL A 137 14.52 43.06 -10.23
C VAL A 137 13.38 42.09 -9.94
N VAL A 138 12.69 41.64 -10.98
CA VAL A 138 11.66 40.61 -10.88
C VAL A 138 12.20 39.33 -11.49
N LEU A 139 12.24 38.27 -10.69
CA LEU A 139 12.51 36.91 -11.11
C LEU A 139 11.16 36.19 -11.25
N SER A 140 10.86 35.69 -12.44
CA SER A 140 9.60 35.01 -12.75
C SER A 140 9.83 33.66 -13.43
N SER A 141 8.99 32.69 -13.13
CA SER A 141 9.00 31.36 -13.73
C SER A 141 7.64 30.70 -13.54
N PRO A 142 7.19 29.78 -14.40
CA PRO A 142 6.04 28.93 -14.11
C PRO A 142 6.19 28.09 -12.82
N ALA A 143 7.42 27.88 -12.35
CA ALA A 143 7.74 27.04 -11.20
C ALA A 143 7.50 27.71 -9.83
N PHE A 144 7.45 29.04 -9.75
CA PHE A 144 7.30 29.77 -8.48
C PHE A 144 6.63 31.13 -8.69
N ALA A 145 6.03 31.67 -7.62
CA ALA A 145 5.47 33.02 -7.66
C ALA A 145 6.56 34.09 -7.86
N ASP A 146 6.27 35.12 -8.65
CA ASP A 146 7.23 36.19 -8.98
C ASP A 146 7.95 36.74 -7.74
N LYS A 147 9.28 36.62 -7.72
CA LYS A 147 10.13 37.13 -6.64
C LYS A 147 10.61 38.54 -7.01
N THR A 148 10.29 39.51 -6.15
CA THR A 148 10.77 40.89 -6.28
C THR A 148 12.01 41.06 -5.40
N LEU A 149 13.14 41.37 -6.04
CA LEU A 149 14.43 41.58 -5.39
C LEU A 149 14.70 43.10 -5.34
N ASP A 150 14.57 43.67 -4.15
CA ASP A 150 14.85 45.08 -3.89
C ASP A 150 16.34 45.25 -3.52
N TYR A 151 17.10 45.89 -4.42
CA TYR A 151 18.49 46.26 -4.16
C TYR A 151 18.56 47.73 -3.76
N ALA A 152 19.06 48.04 -2.56
CA ALA A 152 19.14 49.40 -2.02
C ALA A 152 20.53 50.04 -2.18
N HIS A 153 20.55 51.33 -2.46
CA HIS A 153 21.76 52.14 -2.63
C HIS A 153 22.68 52.08 -1.40
N GLY A 154 23.92 51.64 -1.62
CA GLY A 154 24.95 51.61 -0.59
C GLY A 154 24.86 50.42 0.36
N ASP A 155 24.03 49.41 0.05
CA ASP A 155 24.16 48.11 0.70
C ASP A 155 25.54 47.52 0.40
N ALA A 156 26.18 46.96 1.43
CA ALA A 156 27.47 46.30 1.30
C ALA A 156 27.30 44.83 0.87
N ASN A 157 26.09 44.29 0.99
CA ASN A 157 25.74 42.94 0.63
C ASN A 157 25.02 42.96 -0.73
N ASN A 158 25.69 42.48 -1.77
CA ASN A 158 25.11 42.43 -3.12
C ASN A 158 24.49 41.07 -3.46
N THR A 159 24.23 40.25 -2.44
CA THR A 159 23.78 38.85 -2.53
C THR A 159 22.34 38.76 -2.10
N HIS A 160 21.48 38.20 -2.97
CA HIS A 160 20.07 37.99 -2.71
C HIS A 160 19.77 36.50 -2.65
N SER A 161 19.29 36.03 -1.49
CA SER A 161 18.74 34.68 -1.33
C SER A 161 17.51 34.49 -2.23
N LEU A 162 17.42 33.31 -2.84
CA LEU A 162 16.28 32.86 -3.63
C LEU A 162 15.49 31.75 -2.94
N ASP A 163 15.74 31.53 -1.64
CA ASP A 163 15.02 30.59 -0.76
C ASP A 163 14.90 29.17 -1.33
N ASP A 164 15.96 28.72 -2.01
CA ASP A 164 16.05 27.39 -2.62
C ASP A 164 14.86 27.06 -3.53
N ALA A 165 14.38 28.06 -4.30
CA ALA A 165 13.24 27.90 -5.19
C ALA A 165 13.51 26.80 -6.23
N PHE A 166 12.72 25.73 -6.19
CA PHE A 166 12.87 24.60 -7.10
C PHE A 166 12.47 24.96 -8.54
N VAL A 167 13.29 24.56 -9.52
CA VAL A 167 13.00 24.67 -10.94
C VAL A 167 13.32 23.35 -11.64
N GLU A 168 12.29 22.78 -12.26
CA GLU A 168 12.41 21.54 -13.04
C GLU A 168 13.21 21.78 -14.33
N ALA A 169 13.97 20.77 -14.76
CA ALA A 169 14.81 20.80 -15.95
C ALA A 169 14.06 21.33 -17.18
N GLY A 170 14.62 22.35 -17.83
CA GLY A 170 14.07 22.93 -19.04
C GLY A 170 12.99 23.99 -18.84
N THR A 171 12.53 24.22 -17.60
CA THR A 171 11.63 25.33 -17.27
C THR A 171 12.32 26.68 -17.46
N GLU A 172 11.62 27.62 -18.10
CA GLU A 172 12.15 28.95 -18.37
C GLU A 172 12.09 29.84 -17.12
N ILE A 173 13.16 30.61 -16.92
CA ILE A 173 13.31 31.59 -15.87
C ILE A 173 13.58 32.93 -16.54
N THR A 174 12.81 33.95 -16.15
CA THR A 174 12.94 35.31 -16.65
C THR A 174 13.40 36.23 -15.54
N LEU A 175 14.54 36.88 -15.76
CA LEU A 175 15.04 37.99 -14.95
C LEU A 175 14.73 39.31 -15.69
N GLN A 176 13.85 40.15 -15.12
CA GLN A 176 13.46 41.42 -15.73
C GLN A 176 13.65 42.59 -14.76
N PHE A 177 14.15 43.71 -15.27
CA PHE A 177 14.47 44.91 -14.48
C PHE A 177 13.34 45.93 -14.61
N THR A 178 12.76 46.40 -13.51
CA THR A 178 11.51 47.18 -13.57
C THR A 178 11.64 48.67 -13.25
N SER A 179 12.73 49.14 -12.63
CA SER A 179 12.92 50.57 -12.31
C SER A 179 14.38 50.99 -12.14
N TYR A 180 14.69 52.27 -12.44
CA TYR A 180 16.03 52.87 -12.30
C TYR A 180 15.99 54.39 -12.02
N ILE A 181 17.05 54.92 -11.40
CA ILE A 181 17.39 56.36 -11.30
C ILE A 181 18.74 56.59 -12.01
N ALA A 182 18.78 57.56 -12.94
CA ALA A 182 19.90 57.88 -13.84
C ALA A 182 21.30 57.99 -13.18
N ASP A 183 22.31 57.53 -13.94
CA ASP A 183 23.79 57.68 -13.82
C ASP A 183 24.62 56.54 -13.18
N ASP A 184 24.08 55.34 -13.01
CA ASP A 184 24.73 54.19 -12.36
C ASP A 184 24.69 52.83 -13.10
N VAL A 185 25.64 51.95 -12.76
CA VAL A 185 25.98 50.72 -13.49
C VAL A 185 25.56 49.47 -12.69
N LEU A 186 24.46 48.82 -13.07
CA LEU A 186 24.06 47.51 -12.53
C LEU A 186 24.48 46.36 -13.47
N ARG A 187 25.07 45.30 -12.89
CA ARG A 187 25.47 44.09 -13.61
C ARG A 187 25.28 42.84 -12.74
N LEU A 188 24.87 41.73 -13.34
CA LEU A 188 24.77 40.45 -12.65
C LEU A 188 26.16 39.78 -12.60
N SER A 189 26.66 39.50 -11.40
CA SER A 189 28.02 38.97 -11.19
C SER A 189 28.07 37.44 -11.07
N SER A 190 27.15 36.84 -10.32
CA SER A 190 27.00 35.39 -10.21
C SER A 190 25.55 34.97 -10.04
N PHE A 191 25.28 33.73 -10.44
CA PHE A 191 24.07 33.00 -10.15
C PHE A 191 24.47 31.68 -9.49
N THR A 192 24.02 31.41 -8.27
CA THR A 192 24.30 30.15 -7.56
C THR A 192 23.05 29.28 -7.54
N ILE A 193 23.24 28.00 -7.88
CA ILE A 193 22.20 26.96 -7.78
C ILE A 193 22.74 25.74 -7.05
N GLU A 194 21.84 24.98 -6.46
CA GLU A 194 22.08 23.61 -6.06
C GLU A 194 21.55 22.69 -7.16
N ALA A 195 22.43 21.89 -7.74
CA ALA A 195 22.06 20.92 -8.75
C ALA A 195 21.57 19.65 -8.08
N LEU A 196 20.33 19.27 -8.35
CA LEU A 196 19.79 18.04 -7.81
C LEU A 196 20.33 16.88 -8.64
N ALA A 197 20.88 15.88 -7.95
CA ALA A 197 21.37 14.67 -8.59
C ALA A 197 20.23 14.03 -9.37
N THR A 198 20.24 14.22 -10.70
CA THR A 198 19.45 13.42 -11.61
C THR A 198 20.03 12.01 -11.62
N THR A 199 19.80 11.25 -10.54
CA THR A 199 19.54 9.84 -10.73
C THR A 199 18.28 9.82 -11.59
N ASN A 200 18.47 9.66 -12.89
CA ASN A 200 17.46 9.09 -13.78
C ASN A 200 17.10 7.69 -13.26
N THR A 201 16.46 7.62 -12.11
CA THR A 201 15.52 6.56 -11.76
C THR A 201 14.18 7.11 -12.23
N THR A 202 13.88 6.87 -13.50
CA THR A 202 12.53 7.05 -14.05
C THR A 202 11.53 6.44 -13.07
N GLY A 203 10.88 7.29 -12.26
CA GLY A 203 9.87 6.87 -11.29
C GLY A 203 9.99 7.48 -9.89
N THR A 204 11.14 7.94 -9.41
CA THR A 204 11.24 8.50 -8.04
C THR A 204 10.72 9.94 -7.99
N ALA A 205 9.77 10.23 -7.09
CA ALA A 205 9.24 11.56 -6.81
C ALA A 205 9.51 11.93 -5.34
N ILE A 206 10.08 13.11 -5.12
CA ILE A 206 10.28 13.68 -3.78
C ILE A 206 9.34 14.88 -3.64
N PHE A 207 8.42 14.81 -2.69
CA PHE A 207 7.48 15.87 -2.36
C PHE A 207 8.02 16.68 -1.19
N ASN A 208 8.68 17.81 -1.47
CA ASN A 208 9.20 18.73 -0.46
C ASN A 208 8.15 19.78 -0.10
N PHE A 209 7.94 20.04 1.20
CA PHE A 209 6.94 21.01 1.68
C PHE A 209 7.60 22.34 2.05
N VAL A 210 7.81 23.22 1.05
CA VAL A 210 8.49 24.51 1.21
C VAL A 210 7.54 25.69 1.42
N ASP A 211 7.97 26.71 2.18
CA ASP A 211 7.21 27.94 2.42
C ASP A 211 6.82 28.63 1.11
N GLY A 212 5.58 29.11 1.00
CA GLY A 212 5.05 29.67 -0.24
C GLY A 212 4.81 28.65 -1.38
N GLY A 213 4.99 27.35 -1.12
CA GLY A 213 4.72 26.26 -2.06
C GLY A 213 3.24 25.88 -2.18
N GLU A 214 2.94 24.82 -2.92
CA GLU A 214 1.57 24.40 -3.27
C GLU A 214 0.70 23.99 -2.06
N PHE A 215 1.34 23.60 -0.95
CA PHE A 215 0.69 23.24 0.30
C PHE A 215 0.85 24.28 1.41
N ASP A 216 1.33 25.50 1.10
CA ASP A 216 1.33 26.60 2.06
C ASP A 216 -0.01 27.35 2.09
N ASN A 217 -0.68 27.31 3.24
CA ASN A 217 -2.03 27.85 3.48
C ASN A 217 -3.10 27.50 2.41
N PRO A 218 -3.14 26.28 1.83
CA PRO A 218 -4.13 25.95 0.82
C PRO A 218 -5.50 25.87 1.47
N ALA A 219 -6.48 26.50 0.83
CA ALA A 219 -7.86 26.28 1.18
C ALA A 219 -8.30 24.89 0.67
N ALA A 220 -8.53 23.97 1.61
CA ALA A 220 -9.41 22.82 1.44
C ALA A 220 -8.93 21.62 0.60
N ILE A 221 -9.70 20.55 0.79
CA ILE A 221 -9.73 19.29 0.04
C ILE A 221 -9.55 19.53 -1.46
N GLY A 222 -8.74 18.69 -2.10
CA GLY A 222 -8.42 18.75 -3.53
C GLY A 222 -7.13 19.50 -3.85
N SER A 223 -6.47 20.11 -2.86
CA SER A 223 -5.14 20.70 -3.02
C SER A 223 -4.12 19.63 -3.40
N SER A 224 -3.25 19.92 -4.38
CA SER A 224 -2.37 18.92 -4.99
C SER A 224 -0.99 19.45 -5.34
N MET A 225 0.00 18.56 -5.35
CA MET A 225 1.36 18.80 -5.84
C MET A 225 1.76 17.66 -6.77
N THR A 226 2.41 17.97 -7.90
CA THR A 226 2.90 16.97 -8.86
C THR A 226 4.42 17.01 -8.91
N ARG A 227 5.04 15.84 -8.80
CA ARG A 227 6.49 15.63 -8.93
C ARG A 227 6.73 14.34 -9.73
N SER A 228 7.58 14.38 -10.75
CA SER A 228 7.98 13.21 -11.56
C SER A 228 6.80 12.36 -12.07
N ASP A 229 5.78 13.01 -12.64
CA ASP A 229 4.52 12.41 -13.14
C ASP A 229 3.63 11.72 -12.07
N ILE A 230 3.88 11.97 -10.79
CA ILE A 230 3.06 11.52 -9.66
C ILE A 230 2.43 12.75 -9.00
N THR A 231 1.12 12.73 -8.80
CA THR A 231 0.36 13.79 -8.14
C THR A 231 -0.13 13.30 -6.78
N ILE A 232 0.25 13.98 -5.71
CA ILE A 232 -0.39 13.87 -4.40
C ILE A 232 -1.58 14.81 -4.33
N THR A 233 -2.70 14.34 -3.80
CA THR A 233 -3.92 15.14 -3.61
C THR A 233 -4.44 14.98 -2.19
N THR A 234 -4.72 16.10 -1.53
CA THR A 234 -5.38 16.11 -0.21
C THR A 234 -6.84 15.69 -0.35
N ILE A 235 -7.22 14.62 0.35
CA ILE A 235 -8.57 14.06 0.36
C ILE A 235 -9.39 14.61 1.52
N ASP A 236 -8.79 14.71 2.70
CA ASP A 236 -9.44 15.30 3.88
C ASP A 236 -8.40 15.79 4.90
N LEU A 237 -8.86 16.58 5.85
CA LEU A 237 -8.10 16.99 7.04
C LEU A 237 -8.90 16.64 8.29
N ILE A 238 -8.21 16.08 9.27
CA ILE A 238 -8.78 15.64 10.54
C ILE A 238 -8.31 16.64 11.60
N GLY A 239 -9.25 17.31 12.26
CA GLY A 239 -8.96 18.19 13.40
C GLY A 239 -8.69 17.41 14.69
N GLN A 240 -8.27 18.12 15.73
CA GLN A 240 -7.92 17.52 17.02
C GLN A 240 -9.08 16.75 17.66
N ASP A 241 -10.31 17.24 17.48
CA ASP A 241 -11.54 16.63 17.98
C ASP A 241 -12.07 15.48 17.08
N GLY A 242 -11.34 15.16 16.01
CA GLY A 242 -11.72 14.17 15.00
C GLY A 242 -12.72 14.70 13.96
N SER A 243 -13.05 16.00 13.96
CA SER A 243 -13.87 16.60 12.93
C SER A 243 -13.16 16.60 11.57
N LEU A 244 -13.91 16.31 10.51
CA LEU A 244 -13.38 16.26 9.15
C LEU A 244 -13.66 17.56 8.41
N ASN A 245 -12.71 18.04 7.62
CA ASN A 245 -12.88 19.21 6.76
C ASN A 245 -14.03 19.00 5.77
N SER A 246 -14.21 17.77 5.27
CA SER A 246 -15.32 17.38 4.39
C SER A 246 -16.72 17.58 4.99
N THR A 247 -16.82 17.68 6.32
CA THR A 247 -18.07 17.92 7.04
C THR A 247 -18.36 19.41 7.30
N GLY A 248 -17.52 20.31 6.77
CA GLY A 248 -17.67 21.76 6.89
C GLY A 248 -16.86 22.40 8.02
N ALA A 249 -15.89 21.66 8.59
CA ALA A 249 -14.83 22.29 9.37
C ALA A 249 -13.97 23.18 8.45
N ALA A 250 -13.13 24.04 9.04
CA ALA A 250 -12.30 25.01 8.31
C ALA A 250 -10.81 24.77 8.58
N HIS A 251 -10.43 23.49 8.67
CA HIS A 251 -9.06 23.03 8.89
C HIS A 251 -8.22 23.35 7.66
N ARG A 252 -6.94 23.66 7.86
CA ARG A 252 -6.01 24.04 6.78
C ARG A 252 -4.68 23.33 6.96
N LEU A 253 -4.07 22.94 5.85
CA LEU A 253 -2.64 22.69 5.84
C LEU A 253 -1.92 24.03 5.92
N ASN A 254 -0.73 24.03 6.51
CA ASN A 254 0.13 25.19 6.54
C ASN A 254 1.58 24.73 6.52
N ILE A 255 2.47 25.52 5.92
CA ILE A 255 3.90 25.26 5.99
C ILE A 255 4.53 26.25 6.97
N TYR A 256 5.41 25.73 7.84
CA TYR A 256 6.11 26.59 8.77
C TYR A 256 7.37 27.17 8.13
N GLY A 257 7.31 28.44 7.73
CA GLY A 257 8.33 29.05 6.88
C GLY A 257 9.77 29.12 7.40
N SER A 258 10.01 28.94 8.70
CA SER A 258 11.40 28.84 9.21
C SER A 258 12.00 27.44 9.09
N TYR A 259 11.18 26.41 8.86
CA TYR A 259 11.60 25.01 8.84
C TYR A 259 11.19 24.26 7.56
N ASN A 260 10.40 24.86 6.67
CA ASN A 260 9.92 24.22 5.44
C ASN A 260 9.31 22.84 5.74
N ALA A 261 8.35 22.83 6.66
CA ALA A 261 7.68 21.61 7.10
C ALA A 261 6.16 21.82 7.15
N LEU A 262 5.43 20.83 6.66
CA LEU A 262 3.98 20.77 6.61
C LEU A 262 3.40 20.43 7.99
N GLY A 263 2.45 21.24 8.43
CA GLY A 263 1.59 20.95 9.57
C GLY A 263 0.13 21.27 9.28
N LEU A 264 -0.68 21.28 10.33
CA LEU A 264 -2.13 21.48 10.26
C LEU A 264 -2.54 22.62 11.19
N ASN A 265 -3.54 23.39 10.77
CA ASN A 265 -4.17 24.43 11.57
C ASN A 265 -5.67 24.14 11.71
N ASP A 266 -6.14 23.94 12.93
CA ASP A 266 -7.55 23.67 13.25
C ASP A 266 -8.40 24.96 13.17
N ALA A 267 -9.64 24.83 12.72
CA ALA A 267 -10.63 25.89 12.58
C ALA A 267 -10.91 26.72 13.85
N ILE A 268 -10.52 26.24 15.04
CA ILE A 268 -10.75 26.94 16.32
C ILE A 268 -9.77 28.12 16.52
N ASP A 269 -8.63 28.17 15.82
CA ASP A 269 -7.63 29.27 15.86
C ASP A 269 -7.31 29.87 14.48
N LEU A 270 -8.35 30.20 13.71
CA LEU A 270 -8.28 30.77 12.35
C LEU A 270 -7.52 32.12 12.20
N LEU A 271 -7.06 32.75 13.28
CA LEU A 271 -6.42 34.06 13.21
C LEU A 271 -4.97 34.08 13.73
N GLY A 272 -4.50 33.07 14.49
CA GLY A 272 -3.14 33.10 15.06
C GLY A 272 -2.85 34.34 15.92
N ILE A 273 -3.89 35.01 16.42
CA ILE A 273 -3.76 36.20 17.27
C ILE A 273 -4.12 35.79 18.69
N GLY A 274 -3.26 35.01 19.34
CA GLY A 274 -3.30 34.88 20.79
C GLY A 274 -2.83 33.58 21.41
N THR A 275 -2.53 32.52 20.65
CA THR A 275 -1.97 31.28 21.19
C THR A 275 -0.65 30.93 20.51
N THR A 276 0.19 30.19 21.22
CA THR A 276 1.58 29.84 20.88
C THR A 276 1.70 28.65 19.93
N GLU A 277 0.65 28.30 19.19
CA GLU A 277 0.62 27.12 18.33
C GLU A 277 1.48 27.32 17.08
N LEU A 278 2.52 26.50 16.93
CA LEU A 278 3.54 26.62 15.89
C LEU A 278 3.11 26.12 14.49
N ARG A 279 1.81 25.83 14.28
CA ARG A 279 1.25 25.35 13.00
C ARG A 279 1.78 23.97 12.59
N ASP A 280 2.20 23.16 13.56
CA ASP A 280 2.60 21.76 13.46
C ASP A 280 1.38 20.82 13.66
N PHE A 281 1.55 19.50 13.53
CA PHE A 281 0.50 18.55 13.89
C PHE A 281 0.33 18.47 15.42
N ASN A 282 -0.92 18.57 15.88
CA ASN A 282 -1.30 18.31 17.27
C ASN A 282 -1.83 16.88 17.47
N PRO A 283 -1.84 16.37 18.72
CA PRO A 283 -2.43 15.06 19.04
C PRO A 283 -3.84 14.90 18.47
N GLY A 284 -4.05 13.90 17.61
CA GLY A 284 -5.35 13.60 17.01
C GLY A 284 -5.60 14.22 15.64
N GLU A 285 -4.83 15.24 15.25
CA GLU A 285 -4.88 15.84 13.91
C GLU A 285 -4.29 14.90 12.85
N GLY A 286 -4.74 15.04 11.62
CA GLY A 286 -4.24 14.22 10.53
C GLY A 286 -4.53 14.75 9.13
N TRP A 287 -3.67 14.33 8.21
CA TRP A 287 -3.76 14.60 6.79
C TRP A 287 -4.11 13.32 6.03
N VAL A 288 -5.22 13.36 5.28
CA VAL A 288 -5.65 12.25 4.41
C VAL A 288 -5.31 12.64 2.98
N MET A 289 -4.56 11.79 2.28
CA MET A 289 -4.09 12.05 0.92
C MET A 289 -4.16 10.80 0.04
N SER A 290 -4.01 10.97 -1.27
CA SER A 290 -3.87 9.87 -2.23
C SER A 290 -2.98 10.26 -3.41
N PHE A 291 -2.51 9.25 -4.14
CA PHE A 291 -1.76 9.42 -5.39
C PHE A 291 -2.65 9.17 -6.61
N ASP A 292 -2.41 9.87 -7.72
CA ASP A 292 -3.05 9.59 -9.02
C ASP A 292 -2.43 8.39 -9.78
N ARG A 293 -1.27 7.90 -9.32
CA ARG A 293 -0.52 6.76 -9.85
C ARG A 293 -0.30 5.70 -8.79
N ASN A 294 0.00 4.47 -9.23
CA ASN A 294 0.49 3.43 -8.33
C ASN A 294 1.93 3.78 -7.93
N VAL A 295 2.23 3.73 -6.63
CA VAL A 295 3.53 4.10 -6.09
C VAL A 295 4.03 3.11 -5.04
N HIS A 296 5.31 3.17 -4.72
CA HIS A 296 5.91 2.63 -3.51
C HIS A 296 6.31 3.79 -2.58
N LEU A 297 5.88 3.75 -1.32
CA LEU A 297 6.28 4.70 -0.28
C LEU A 297 7.69 4.37 0.19
N VAL A 298 8.64 5.28 0.04
CA VAL A 298 10.05 5.00 0.37
C VAL A 298 10.40 5.50 1.75
N GLU A 299 10.24 6.80 1.98
CA GLU A 299 10.64 7.44 3.24
C GLU A 299 9.78 8.69 3.52
N LEU A 300 9.69 9.03 4.80
CA LEU A 300 9.05 10.25 5.30
C LEU A 300 10.07 11.00 6.15
N ASP A 301 10.39 12.22 5.76
CA ASP A 301 11.24 13.10 6.56
C ASP A 301 10.38 13.99 7.44
N MET A 302 10.65 13.97 8.74
CA MET A 302 9.88 14.67 9.77
C MET A 302 10.73 15.74 10.44
N PHE A 303 10.06 16.79 10.93
CA PHE A 303 10.67 17.84 11.73
C PHE A 303 10.04 17.90 13.12
N GLY A 304 10.85 18.29 14.11
CA GLY A 304 10.40 18.61 15.47
C GLY A 304 9.82 17.45 16.29
N GLN A 305 10.22 16.20 16.01
CA GLN A 305 9.78 15.03 16.79
C GLN A 305 10.42 15.01 18.19
N ASP A 306 9.79 15.68 19.16
CA ASP A 306 10.18 15.60 20.57
C ASP A 306 9.93 14.20 21.17
N ALA A 307 10.60 13.90 22.30
CA ALA A 307 10.48 12.61 22.98
C ALA A 307 9.01 12.28 23.35
N GLY A 308 8.45 11.28 22.66
CA GLY A 308 7.07 10.81 22.85
C GLY A 308 6.04 11.35 21.85
N ALA A 309 6.45 12.13 20.85
CA ALA A 309 5.63 12.42 19.68
C ALA A 309 5.63 11.20 18.75
N GLU A 310 4.44 10.82 18.27
CA GLU A 310 4.23 9.66 17.39
C GLU A 310 3.31 10.05 16.24
N MET A 311 3.75 9.78 15.00
CA MET A 311 2.90 9.83 13.81
C MET A 311 2.60 8.42 13.33
N THR A 312 1.33 8.12 13.13
CA THR A 312 0.88 6.88 12.50
C THR A 312 0.51 7.11 11.05
N VAL A 313 1.16 6.38 10.14
CA VAL A 313 0.80 6.31 8.73
C VAL A 313 -0.03 5.05 8.51
N SER A 314 -1.28 5.21 8.08
CA SER A 314 -2.26 4.12 8.00
C SER A 314 -2.99 4.11 6.65
N SER A 315 -3.34 2.92 6.18
CA SER A 315 -4.15 2.73 4.97
C SER A 315 -4.79 1.34 4.95
N SER A 316 -5.82 1.14 4.13
CA SER A 316 -6.35 -0.20 3.86
C SER A 316 -5.38 -1.10 3.07
N ALA A 317 -4.33 -0.53 2.47
CA ALA A 317 -3.37 -1.25 1.64
C ALA A 317 -2.21 -1.91 2.42
N PHE A 318 -1.91 -1.47 3.64
CA PHE A 318 -0.74 -1.92 4.40
C PHE A 318 -1.00 -1.87 5.92
N SER A 319 -0.11 -2.49 6.70
CA SER A 319 -0.17 -2.39 8.16
C SER A 319 0.40 -1.04 8.61
N ASP A 320 -0.19 -0.46 9.66
CA ASP A 320 0.15 0.88 10.14
C ASP A 320 1.65 1.01 10.48
N PHE A 321 2.28 2.09 10.01
CA PHE A 321 3.61 2.52 10.46
C PHE A 321 3.44 3.45 11.65
N VAL A 322 4.09 3.13 12.78
CA VAL A 322 4.16 4.01 13.95
C VAL A 322 5.57 4.60 14.01
N LEU A 323 5.67 5.88 13.68
CA LEU A 323 6.92 6.63 13.57
C LEU A 323 7.14 7.42 14.86
N ALA A 324 8.20 7.10 15.61
CA ALA A 324 8.48 7.62 16.96
C ALA A 324 9.99 7.75 17.26
N ASP A 325 10.35 8.68 18.16
CA ASP A 325 11.68 8.90 18.80
C ASP A 325 12.88 9.19 17.85
N GLY A 326 12.81 10.27 17.07
CA GLY A 326 13.90 10.82 16.27
C GLY A 326 15.09 11.39 17.07
N VAL A 327 16.32 10.97 16.75
CA VAL A 327 17.56 11.35 17.47
C VAL A 327 18.45 12.26 16.60
N ASN A 328 18.25 13.58 16.72
CA ASN A 328 19.02 14.71 16.13
C ASN A 328 18.75 15.07 14.66
N ALA A 329 18.53 16.38 14.44
CA ALA A 329 18.67 17.21 13.23
C ALA A 329 17.98 16.81 11.90
N GLU A 330 17.80 15.52 11.59
CA GLU A 330 17.08 14.99 10.42
C GLU A 330 16.33 13.72 10.89
N ASP A 331 15.00 13.73 10.87
CA ASP A 331 14.16 12.63 11.38
C ASP A 331 13.52 11.86 10.22
N ILE A 332 14.36 11.13 9.48
CA ILE A 332 13.99 10.38 8.29
C ILE A 332 13.54 8.97 8.66
N HIS A 333 12.28 8.65 8.38
CA HIS A 333 11.65 7.35 8.64
C HIS A 333 11.47 6.56 7.35
N SER A 334 11.91 5.30 7.32
CA SER A 334 11.63 4.41 6.19
C SER A 334 10.18 3.95 6.20
N LEU A 335 9.53 4.00 5.03
CA LEU A 335 8.19 3.45 4.77
C LEU A 335 8.27 2.10 4.02
N ALA A 336 9.41 1.41 4.12
CA ALA A 336 9.62 0.04 3.65
C ALA A 336 9.30 -0.22 2.17
N ASN A 337 9.39 0.80 1.30
CA ASN A 337 9.05 0.68 -0.12
C ASN A 337 7.61 0.17 -0.35
N THR A 338 6.68 0.61 0.50
CA THR A 338 5.32 0.04 0.59
C THR A 338 4.46 0.39 -0.61
N PHE A 339 3.92 -0.62 -1.28
CA PHE A 339 3.03 -0.40 -2.43
C PHE A 339 1.70 0.26 -2.05
N VAL A 340 1.29 1.24 -2.86
CA VAL A 340 0.01 1.93 -2.77
C VAL A 340 -0.58 2.09 -4.18
N ALA A 341 -1.78 1.56 -4.39
CA ALA A 341 -2.50 1.73 -5.64
C ALA A 341 -3.05 3.16 -5.78
N ALA A 342 -3.14 3.65 -7.01
CA ALA A 342 -3.72 4.95 -7.33
C ALA A 342 -5.12 5.12 -6.73
N GLY A 343 -5.37 6.28 -6.12
CA GLY A 343 -6.63 6.63 -5.46
C GLY A 343 -6.85 5.98 -4.09
N THR A 344 -5.89 5.18 -3.59
CA THR A 344 -5.96 4.65 -2.22
C THR A 344 -5.68 5.77 -1.22
N GLU A 345 -6.56 5.92 -0.23
CA GLU A 345 -6.37 6.89 0.85
C GLU A 345 -5.28 6.44 1.82
N ILE A 346 -4.39 7.36 2.15
CA ILE A 346 -3.38 7.23 3.20
C ILE A 346 -3.62 8.33 4.22
N THR A 347 -3.61 7.95 5.50
CA THR A 347 -3.78 8.88 6.61
C THR A 347 -2.49 9.00 7.41
N PHE A 348 -1.94 10.20 7.46
CA PHE A 348 -0.87 10.60 8.39
C PHE A 348 -1.54 11.24 9.59
N ARG A 349 -1.47 10.60 10.76
CA ARG A 349 -2.15 11.08 11.96
C ARG A 349 -1.22 11.08 13.14
N MET A 350 -1.18 12.19 13.88
CA MET A 350 -0.48 12.20 15.16
C MET A 350 -1.30 11.44 16.21
N THR A 351 -0.72 10.40 16.80
CA THR A 351 -1.43 9.44 17.67
C THR A 351 -0.97 9.46 19.13
N SER A 352 0.10 10.20 19.45
CA SER A 352 0.60 10.29 20.83
C SER A 352 -0.41 10.93 21.82
N ALA A 353 -0.41 10.44 23.05
CA ALA A 353 -1.22 10.95 24.16
C ALA A 353 -0.44 12.00 24.98
N THR A 354 0.01 13.09 24.35
CA THR A 354 0.65 14.19 25.09
C THR A 354 -0.40 15.15 25.65
N ASN A 355 -0.02 15.90 26.70
CA ASN A 355 -0.89 16.82 27.41
C ASN A 355 -1.16 18.09 26.58
N ALA A 356 -1.82 17.97 25.43
CA ALA A 356 -2.49 19.04 24.68
C ALA A 356 -1.67 20.32 24.39
N ALA A 357 -0.34 20.23 24.27
CA ALA A 357 0.50 21.34 23.89
C ALA A 357 1.46 20.87 22.79
N ASP A 358 1.36 21.56 21.66
CA ASP A 358 2.35 21.72 20.59
C ASP A 358 3.62 20.88 20.74
N THR A 359 3.75 19.86 19.88
CA THR A 359 4.91 18.95 19.90
C THR A 359 5.99 19.31 18.89
N GLY A 360 5.80 20.33 18.05
CA GLY A 360 6.73 20.64 16.98
C GLY A 360 6.68 19.70 15.76
N LEU A 361 5.80 18.69 15.78
CA LEU A 361 5.81 17.58 14.82
C LEU A 361 5.24 18.00 13.45
N SER A 362 6.09 18.04 12.43
CA SER A 362 5.72 18.38 11.05
C SER A 362 6.39 17.47 10.02
N ILE A 363 5.95 17.53 8.76
CA ILE A 363 6.47 16.70 7.67
C ILE A 363 7.29 17.57 6.72
N SER A 364 8.58 17.31 6.58
CA SER A 364 9.49 18.05 5.70
C SER A 364 9.38 17.56 4.25
N SER A 365 9.42 16.24 4.04
CA SER A 365 9.30 15.64 2.71
C SER A 365 8.75 14.21 2.73
N LEU A 366 8.25 13.78 1.57
CA LEU A 366 7.81 12.41 1.30
C LEU A 366 8.44 11.90 -0.01
N THR A 367 9.20 10.81 0.06
CA THR A 367 9.78 10.16 -1.12
C THR A 367 8.96 8.95 -1.53
N VAL A 368 8.63 8.86 -2.82
CA VAL A 368 7.93 7.72 -3.42
C VAL A 368 8.56 7.31 -4.76
N VAL A 369 8.25 6.10 -5.21
CA VAL A 369 8.66 5.60 -6.54
C VAL A 369 7.47 5.09 -7.33
N LEU A 370 7.39 5.41 -8.62
CA LEU A 370 6.35 4.94 -9.54
C LEU A 370 6.39 3.41 -9.68
N ALA A 371 5.28 2.74 -9.40
CA ALA A 371 5.14 1.30 -9.58
C ALA A 371 4.84 0.98 -11.06
N THR A 372 5.90 0.84 -11.88
CA THR A 372 5.80 0.69 -13.35
C THR A 372 5.52 -0.73 -13.84
N ASN A 373 5.87 -1.74 -13.05
CA ASN A 373 5.62 -3.15 -13.33
C ASN A 373 4.96 -3.77 -12.11
N GLN A 374 3.67 -4.04 -12.19
CA GLN A 374 3.01 -4.87 -11.19
C GLN A 374 2.64 -6.21 -11.83
N PRO A 375 3.02 -7.32 -11.20
CA PRO A 375 2.61 -8.64 -11.65
C PRO A 375 1.08 -8.77 -11.58
N ALA A 376 0.49 -9.50 -12.53
CA ALA A 376 -0.96 -9.68 -12.58
C ALA A 376 -1.47 -10.57 -11.44
N ALA A 377 -0.61 -11.46 -10.94
CA ALA A 377 -0.84 -12.23 -9.73
C ALA A 377 -0.61 -11.39 -8.47
N THR A 378 -1.20 -11.80 -7.35
CA THR A 378 -1.00 -11.17 -6.03
C THR A 378 -0.32 -12.11 -5.03
N GLU A 379 0.06 -13.29 -5.50
CA GLU A 379 0.70 -14.36 -4.75
C GLU A 379 1.55 -15.20 -5.69
N THR A 380 2.51 -15.94 -5.11
CA THR A 380 3.37 -16.87 -5.83
C THR A 380 2.62 -18.16 -6.18
N ILE A 381 3.23 -19.01 -7.00
CA ILE A 381 2.70 -20.35 -7.29
C ILE A 381 2.56 -21.26 -6.05
N HIS A 382 3.24 -20.93 -4.95
CA HIS A 382 3.11 -21.64 -3.67
C HIS A 382 1.98 -21.07 -2.79
N GLY A 383 1.32 -20.01 -3.25
CA GLY A 383 0.26 -19.30 -2.52
C GLY A 383 0.79 -18.37 -1.44
N THR A 384 2.04 -17.91 -1.55
CA THR A 384 2.60 -16.89 -0.65
C THR A 384 2.24 -15.51 -1.18
N PRO A 385 1.52 -14.67 -0.41
CA PRO A 385 1.14 -13.34 -0.85
C PRO A 385 2.36 -12.44 -1.11
N TYR A 386 2.34 -11.68 -2.20
CA TYR A 386 3.39 -10.70 -2.51
C TYR A 386 3.56 -9.67 -1.39
N VAL A 387 2.43 -9.18 -0.87
CA VAL A 387 2.40 -8.27 0.29
C VAL A 387 3.02 -8.84 1.57
N TRP A 388 3.09 -10.17 1.70
CA TRP A 388 3.79 -10.81 2.82
C TRP A 388 5.29 -10.89 2.54
N LEU A 389 5.69 -11.21 1.31
CA LEU A 389 7.08 -11.21 0.88
C LEU A 389 7.72 -9.82 0.99
N ASP A 390 6.98 -8.76 0.64
CA ASP A 390 7.42 -7.37 0.73
C ASP A 390 7.80 -6.95 2.17
N GLN A 391 7.27 -7.64 3.19
CA GLN A 391 7.63 -7.38 4.59
C GLN A 391 9.05 -7.83 4.94
N PHE A 392 9.61 -8.77 4.17
CA PHE A 392 10.90 -9.41 4.45
C PHE A 392 11.95 -9.17 3.37
N PHE A 393 11.53 -8.88 2.15
CA PHE A 393 12.39 -8.75 0.97
C PHE A 393 12.14 -7.43 0.26
N GLN A 394 13.22 -6.70 -0.05
CA GLN A 394 13.15 -5.40 -0.72
C GLN A 394 13.36 -5.55 -2.24
N GLY A 395 12.73 -4.67 -3.02
CA GLY A 395 12.96 -4.56 -4.47
C GLY A 395 12.29 -5.64 -5.32
N LEU A 396 11.19 -6.25 -4.85
CA LEU A 396 10.44 -7.22 -5.62
C LEU A 396 9.46 -6.51 -6.58
N GLU A 397 9.71 -6.61 -7.88
CA GLU A 397 8.91 -5.90 -8.91
C GLU A 397 8.25 -6.84 -9.92
N THR A 398 8.82 -8.01 -10.16
CA THR A 398 8.33 -8.96 -11.17
C THR A 398 7.89 -10.29 -10.55
N GLU A 399 7.02 -11.05 -11.22
CA GLU A 399 6.63 -12.41 -10.77
C GLU A 399 7.84 -13.30 -10.49
N ALA A 400 8.92 -13.11 -11.26
CA ALA A 400 10.16 -13.85 -11.06
C ALA A 400 10.90 -13.43 -9.77
N ASP A 401 10.88 -12.15 -9.40
CA ASP A 401 11.50 -11.68 -8.16
C ASP A 401 10.77 -12.26 -6.94
N TYR A 402 9.44 -12.19 -6.94
CA TYR A 402 8.63 -12.79 -5.88
C TYR A 402 8.82 -14.30 -5.80
N LEU A 403 8.86 -15.01 -6.94
CA LEU A 403 9.11 -16.45 -6.93
C LEU A 403 10.50 -16.79 -6.38
N ASN A 404 11.53 -16.02 -6.74
CA ASN A 404 12.88 -16.22 -6.23
C ASN A 404 12.96 -15.99 -4.72
N ALA A 405 12.31 -14.94 -4.21
CA ALA A 405 12.23 -14.66 -2.77
C ALA A 405 11.51 -15.80 -2.03
N ASP A 406 10.43 -16.29 -2.61
CA ASP A 406 9.59 -17.35 -2.07
C ASP A 406 10.27 -18.73 -2.06
N GLU A 407 11.12 -19.00 -3.04
CA GLU A 407 11.96 -20.21 -3.14
C GLU A 407 13.32 -20.07 -2.43
N SER A 408 13.58 -18.96 -1.76
CA SER A 408 14.84 -18.75 -1.02
C SER A 408 14.79 -19.36 0.38
N ASP A 409 15.98 -19.68 0.90
CA ASP A 409 16.26 -19.99 2.31
C ASP A 409 17.21 -18.88 2.78
N SER A 410 16.61 -17.76 3.20
CA SER A 410 17.35 -16.50 3.37
C SER A 410 18.14 -16.41 4.67
N ASP A 411 17.72 -17.15 5.70
CA ASP A 411 18.41 -17.21 6.99
C ASP A 411 19.22 -18.50 7.21
N GLY A 412 19.13 -19.47 6.29
CA GLY A 412 19.96 -20.68 6.25
C GLY A 412 19.51 -21.80 7.17
N ASP A 413 18.25 -21.79 7.62
CA ASP A 413 17.67 -22.79 8.52
C ASP A 413 17.14 -24.04 7.79
N SER A 414 17.28 -24.10 6.45
CA SER A 414 16.77 -25.15 5.55
C SER A 414 15.24 -25.17 5.35
N MET A 415 14.52 -24.14 5.82
CA MET A 415 13.16 -23.82 5.40
C MET A 415 13.20 -22.88 4.21
N LEU A 416 12.28 -23.09 3.28
CA LEU A 416 12.08 -22.13 2.19
C LEU A 416 11.04 -21.12 2.65
N THR A 417 11.16 -19.87 2.22
CA THR A 417 10.26 -18.76 2.56
C THR A 417 8.77 -19.14 2.46
N TRP A 418 8.33 -19.85 1.41
CA TRP A 418 6.93 -20.28 1.31
C TRP A 418 6.50 -21.27 2.40
N LYS A 419 7.42 -22.13 2.89
CA LYS A 419 7.15 -23.04 4.00
C LYS A 419 7.04 -22.27 5.31
N GLU A 420 7.79 -21.19 5.43
CA GLU A 420 7.75 -20.33 6.60
C GLU A 420 6.46 -19.53 6.68
N TYR A 421 5.98 -19.02 5.56
CA TYR A 421 4.64 -18.45 5.47
C TYR A 421 3.58 -19.46 5.98
N LEU A 422 3.65 -20.71 5.51
CA LEU A 422 2.76 -21.78 5.98
C LEU A 422 2.93 -22.08 7.48
N ALA A 423 4.15 -22.05 7.99
CA ALA A 423 4.46 -22.25 9.40
C ALA A 423 4.10 -21.06 10.29
N GLY A 424 3.96 -19.87 9.71
CA GLY A 424 3.88 -18.60 10.44
C GLY A 424 5.21 -18.21 11.06
N THR A 425 6.32 -18.64 10.47
CA THR A 425 7.68 -18.29 10.90
C THR A 425 8.23 -17.12 10.08
N ILE A 426 9.35 -16.54 10.54
CA ILE A 426 9.95 -15.32 9.99
C ILE A 426 11.12 -15.71 9.09
N PRO A 427 11.07 -15.46 7.77
CA PRO A 427 12.03 -15.99 6.80
C PRO A 427 13.42 -15.36 6.77
N THR A 428 13.66 -14.45 7.71
CA THR A 428 14.93 -13.75 7.90
C THR A 428 15.52 -14.03 9.29
N ASN A 429 14.92 -14.95 10.06
CA ASN A 429 15.31 -15.26 11.43
C ASN A 429 15.43 -16.77 11.65
N SER A 430 16.66 -17.27 11.51
CA SER A 430 17.02 -18.70 11.68
C SER A 430 16.68 -19.34 13.03
N ALA A 431 16.21 -18.57 14.03
CA ALA A 431 15.72 -19.10 15.30
C ALA A 431 14.20 -19.31 15.33
N SER A 432 13.48 -18.80 14.33
CA SER A 432 12.05 -18.92 14.14
C SER A 432 11.79 -19.99 13.09
N LEU A 433 11.73 -21.27 13.47
CA LEU A 433 11.50 -22.35 12.51
C LEU A 433 10.62 -23.45 13.08
N LEU A 434 9.85 -24.11 12.22
CA LEU A 434 9.07 -25.27 12.65
C LEU A 434 9.98 -26.49 12.85
N GLU A 435 10.53 -26.63 14.04
CA GLU A 435 11.39 -27.75 14.45
C GLU A 435 10.83 -28.47 15.68
N VAL A 436 11.01 -29.80 15.71
CA VAL A 436 10.80 -30.61 16.91
C VAL A 436 11.97 -30.38 17.87
N ASN A 437 11.73 -29.61 18.94
CA ASN A 437 12.73 -29.26 19.96
C ASN A 437 13.16 -30.46 20.79
N ALA A 438 12.21 -31.32 21.17
CA ALA A 438 12.48 -32.41 22.10
C ALA A 438 11.57 -33.62 21.88
N THR A 439 12.13 -34.80 22.18
CA THR A 439 11.36 -36.02 22.42
C THR A 439 11.77 -36.62 23.76
N GLU A 440 10.86 -36.61 24.73
CA GLU A 440 11.13 -37.12 26.09
C GLU A 440 10.37 -38.42 26.34
N LEU A 441 11.08 -39.47 26.74
CA LEU A 441 10.48 -40.74 27.13
C LEU A 441 10.11 -40.73 28.62
N ALA A 442 8.84 -40.94 28.92
CA ALA A 442 8.29 -41.10 30.26
C ALA A 442 7.49 -42.40 30.34
N ASP A 443 8.10 -43.45 30.91
CA ASP A 443 7.57 -44.82 30.94
C ASP A 443 7.23 -45.38 29.55
N THR A 444 5.93 -45.57 29.24
CA THR A 444 5.43 -46.00 27.93
C THR A 444 5.04 -44.83 27.03
N ASN A 445 5.22 -43.59 27.48
CA ASN A 445 4.85 -42.39 26.74
C ASN A 445 6.07 -41.65 26.19
N CYS A 446 5.85 -40.94 25.09
CA CYS A 446 6.77 -39.99 24.51
C CYS A 446 6.08 -38.63 24.46
N ILE A 447 6.75 -37.61 24.97
CA ILE A 447 6.35 -36.21 24.82
C ILE A 447 7.10 -35.69 23.60
N VAL A 448 6.38 -35.18 22.60
CA VAL A 448 6.94 -34.51 21.43
C VAL A 448 6.67 -33.03 21.58
N SER A 449 7.71 -32.19 21.59
CA SER A 449 7.58 -30.73 21.72
C SER A 449 8.20 -30.02 20.51
N TRP A 450 7.58 -28.94 20.05
CA TRP A 450 8.00 -28.18 18.87
C TRP A 450 7.69 -26.69 19.02
N GLN A 451 8.47 -25.84 18.34
CA GLN A 451 8.13 -24.42 18.22
C GLN A 451 6.79 -24.26 17.51
N SER A 452 5.89 -23.48 18.09
CA SER A 452 4.53 -23.30 17.58
C SER A 452 4.12 -21.84 17.50
N VAL A 453 3.10 -21.57 16.68
CA VAL A 453 2.55 -20.22 16.49
C VAL A 453 1.05 -20.24 16.82
N THR A 454 0.61 -19.25 17.61
CA THR A 454 -0.82 -19.09 17.93
C THR A 454 -1.65 -18.94 16.66
N GLY A 455 -2.76 -19.66 16.56
CA GLY A 455 -3.66 -19.64 15.41
C GLY A 455 -3.30 -20.65 14.30
N LYS A 456 -2.13 -21.29 14.37
CA LYS A 456 -1.80 -22.48 13.58
C LYS A 456 -2.31 -23.74 14.27
N TYR A 457 -2.54 -24.79 13.48
CA TYR A 457 -2.93 -26.11 13.97
C TYR A 457 -1.92 -27.14 13.48
N TYR A 458 -1.66 -28.15 14.31
CA TYR A 458 -0.61 -29.13 14.07
C TYR A 458 -1.12 -30.56 14.16
N SER A 459 -0.47 -31.46 13.43
CA SER A 459 -0.52 -32.91 13.61
C SER A 459 0.79 -33.46 14.10
N VAL A 460 0.69 -34.52 14.90
CA VAL A 460 1.81 -35.40 15.24
C VAL A 460 1.57 -36.73 14.53
N MET A 461 2.55 -37.15 13.76
CA MET A 461 2.56 -38.42 13.04
C MET A 461 3.72 -39.29 13.53
N VAL A 462 3.57 -40.61 13.38
CA VAL A 462 4.58 -41.59 13.79
C VAL A 462 4.88 -42.58 12.67
N GLU A 463 6.14 -42.99 12.59
CA GLU A 463 6.59 -44.18 11.87
C GLU A 463 7.57 -44.96 12.77
N THR A 464 7.55 -46.28 12.67
CA THR A 464 8.42 -47.18 13.45
C THR A 464 9.59 -47.70 12.64
N ASN A 465 9.59 -47.53 11.31
CA ASN A 465 10.66 -47.96 10.43
C ASN A 465 10.83 -47.03 9.20
N LEU A 466 11.77 -46.09 9.28
CA LEU A 466 12.12 -45.22 8.14
C LEU A 466 12.87 -45.94 7.00
N VAL A 467 13.43 -47.14 7.25
CA VAL A 467 14.16 -47.90 6.21
C VAL A 467 13.20 -48.70 5.33
N ALA A 468 12.11 -49.21 5.90
CA ALA A 468 11.02 -49.87 5.18
C ALA A 468 9.79 -48.95 5.07
N PHE A 469 10.03 -47.69 4.67
CA PHE A 469 9.01 -46.64 4.56
C PHE A 469 8.05 -46.93 3.39
N SER A 470 7.15 -47.89 3.55
CA SER A 470 6.17 -48.28 2.52
C SER A 470 4.74 -47.85 2.85
N ASN A 471 4.44 -47.59 4.12
CA ASN A 471 3.07 -47.34 4.59
C ASN A 471 2.79 -45.86 4.88
N GLY A 472 3.79 -44.99 4.71
CA GLY A 472 3.69 -43.56 5.01
C GLY A 472 3.62 -43.25 6.51
N TRP A 473 3.64 -41.96 6.84
CA TRP A 473 3.44 -41.48 8.20
C TRP A 473 2.03 -41.77 8.68
N LYS A 474 1.88 -42.24 9.93
CA LYS A 474 0.57 -42.47 10.56
C LYS A 474 0.23 -41.35 11.53
N THR A 475 -0.92 -40.72 11.38
CA THR A 475 -1.39 -39.68 12.30
C THR A 475 -1.66 -40.27 13.68
N VAL A 476 -1.02 -39.70 14.70
CA VAL A 476 -1.22 -39.99 16.12
C VAL A 476 -2.21 -39.00 16.71
N ALA A 477 -2.04 -37.72 16.36
CA ALA A 477 -2.89 -36.62 16.77
C ALA A 477 -2.89 -35.53 15.71
N ASN A 478 -3.92 -34.72 15.73
CA ASN A 478 -4.23 -33.64 14.78
C ASN A 478 -5.03 -32.57 15.52
N ASN A 479 -5.31 -31.47 14.84
CA ASN A 479 -6.04 -30.33 15.38
C ASN A 479 -5.46 -29.85 16.72
N ILE A 480 -4.13 -29.93 16.86
CA ILE A 480 -3.40 -29.47 18.03
C ILE A 480 -3.19 -27.97 17.85
N GLN A 481 -3.88 -27.17 18.64
CA GLN A 481 -3.77 -25.71 18.58
C GLN A 481 -2.36 -25.27 18.99
N GLY A 482 -1.74 -24.43 18.18
CA GLY A 482 -0.47 -23.80 18.48
C GLY A 482 -0.57 -22.81 19.63
N LEU A 483 0.45 -22.81 20.48
CA LEU A 483 0.71 -21.79 21.48
C LEU A 483 1.74 -20.78 20.95
N GLU A 484 1.91 -19.67 21.67
CA GLU A 484 2.76 -18.53 21.25
C GLU A 484 4.23 -18.89 21.04
N THR A 485 4.75 -19.92 21.72
CA THR A 485 6.17 -20.28 21.70
C THR A 485 6.40 -21.76 21.44
N GLU A 486 5.83 -22.63 22.27
CA GLU A 486 6.04 -24.07 22.19
C GLU A 486 4.75 -24.82 22.48
N THR A 487 4.51 -25.87 21.70
CA THR A 487 3.42 -26.83 21.93
C THR A 487 4.02 -28.21 22.17
N ALA A 488 3.39 -28.99 23.02
CA ALA A 488 3.79 -30.36 23.31
C ALA A 488 2.61 -31.33 23.25
N TYR A 489 2.85 -32.53 22.76
CA TYR A 489 1.87 -33.61 22.71
C TYR A 489 2.43 -34.90 23.33
N THR A 490 1.67 -35.52 24.22
CA THR A 490 2.04 -36.80 24.83
C THR A 490 1.35 -37.95 24.11
N THR A 491 2.15 -38.87 23.56
CA THR A 491 1.67 -40.09 22.89
C THR A 491 2.25 -41.35 23.53
N THR A 492 1.59 -42.49 23.37
CA THR A 492 2.13 -43.78 23.80
C THR A 492 3.07 -44.34 22.73
N VAL A 493 4.26 -44.79 23.14
CA VAL A 493 5.23 -45.42 22.25
C VAL A 493 4.71 -46.81 21.89
N ALA A 494 4.52 -47.06 20.58
CA ALA A 494 4.17 -48.38 20.10
C ALA A 494 5.24 -49.41 20.52
N SER A 495 4.85 -50.68 20.71
CA SER A 495 5.76 -51.79 21.04
C SER A 495 6.74 -52.11 19.89
N ALA A 496 7.61 -51.16 19.57
CA ALA A 496 8.60 -51.19 18.49
C ALA A 496 9.98 -50.84 19.06
N SER A 497 11.04 -51.26 18.37
CA SER A 497 12.42 -50.96 18.77
C SER A 497 12.80 -49.49 18.59
N ALA A 498 12.04 -48.73 17.80
CA ALA A 498 12.19 -47.30 17.58
C ALA A 498 10.84 -46.70 17.14
N ALA A 499 10.64 -45.41 17.45
CA ALA A 499 9.56 -44.58 16.93
C ALA A 499 10.15 -43.25 16.47
N PHE A 500 9.71 -42.77 15.31
CA PHE A 500 10.09 -41.52 14.71
C PHE A 500 8.84 -40.66 14.62
N TYR A 501 8.95 -39.38 14.96
CA TYR A 501 7.83 -38.46 14.95
C TYR A 501 8.04 -37.38 13.90
N LYS A 502 6.93 -36.96 13.29
CA LYS A 502 6.86 -35.81 12.40
C LYS A 502 5.76 -34.90 12.90
N VAL A 503 6.06 -33.61 12.99
CA VAL A 503 5.05 -32.57 13.19
C VAL A 503 4.72 -31.98 11.82
N GLY A 504 3.43 -31.81 11.54
CA GLY A 504 2.93 -31.15 10.34
C GLY A 504 2.01 -29.99 10.71
N ILE A 505 1.94 -28.97 9.86
CA ILE A 505 0.92 -27.92 9.94
C ILE A 505 -0.33 -28.41 9.22
N GLU A 506 -1.48 -28.14 9.84
CA GLU A 506 -2.79 -28.41 9.27
C GLU A 506 -3.42 -27.12 8.76
N LYS A 507 -4.01 -27.20 7.57
CA LYS A 507 -4.86 -26.12 7.06
C LYS A 507 -6.32 -26.41 7.43
N ARG A 508 -7.02 -25.39 7.90
CA ARG A 508 -8.47 -25.39 8.09
C ARG A 508 -9.15 -25.71 6.76
N ALA A 509 -9.98 -26.75 6.74
CA ALA A 509 -10.84 -27.08 5.62
C ALA A 509 -12.09 -26.19 5.67
N ILE A 510 -12.15 -25.23 4.75
CA ILE A 510 -13.28 -24.29 4.64
C ILE A 510 -14.34 -24.86 3.71
N TYR A 511 -15.60 -24.73 4.10
CA TYR A 511 -16.76 -24.96 3.24
C TYR A 511 -17.56 -23.67 3.05
N LEU A 512 -17.80 -23.31 1.79
CA LEU A 512 -18.63 -22.18 1.41
C LEU A 512 -20.09 -22.62 1.30
N LEU A 513 -20.98 -21.99 2.07
CA LEU A 513 -22.40 -22.30 2.11
C LEU A 513 -23.20 -21.14 1.53
N ILE A 514 -23.79 -21.36 0.36
CA ILE A 514 -24.46 -20.32 -0.45
C ILE A 514 -25.79 -20.81 -1.03
N GLY A 515 -26.58 -19.87 -1.55
CA GLY A 515 -27.93 -20.11 -2.05
C GLY A 515 -28.97 -19.27 -1.29
N GLN A 516 -30.17 -19.81 -1.11
CA GLN A 516 -31.32 -19.04 -0.63
C GLN A 516 -31.77 -19.36 0.82
N SER A 517 -33.06 -19.21 1.12
CA SER A 517 -33.59 -19.21 2.49
C SER A 517 -33.39 -20.53 3.20
N ASN A 518 -33.47 -21.67 2.50
CA ASN A 518 -33.21 -22.98 3.10
C ASN A 518 -31.72 -23.17 3.46
N MET A 519 -30.75 -22.64 2.69
CA MET A 519 -29.33 -22.59 3.11
C MET A 519 -29.12 -21.61 4.28
N ALA A 520 -29.71 -20.41 4.16
CA ALA A 520 -29.61 -19.35 5.16
C ALA A 520 -30.20 -19.75 6.51
N GLY A 521 -31.16 -20.69 6.50
CA GLY A 521 -31.82 -21.24 7.67
C GLY A 521 -33.06 -20.46 8.08
N ARG A 522 -34.19 -21.17 8.19
CA ARG A 522 -35.49 -20.62 8.63
C ARG A 522 -36.13 -21.43 9.73
N ALA A 523 -35.78 -22.72 9.82
CA ALA A 523 -36.31 -23.62 10.83
C ALA A 523 -36.01 -23.11 12.24
N PRO A 524 -36.93 -23.23 13.21
CA PRO A 524 -36.66 -22.87 14.59
C PRO A 524 -35.40 -23.55 15.13
N ILE A 525 -34.59 -22.82 15.89
CA ILE A 525 -33.48 -23.39 16.65
C ILE A 525 -34.11 -24.03 17.90
N GLU A 526 -33.99 -25.36 18.01
CA GLU A 526 -34.45 -26.10 19.18
C GLU A 526 -33.31 -26.23 20.20
N THR A 527 -33.62 -26.66 21.43
CA THR A 527 -32.61 -26.77 22.51
C THR A 527 -31.39 -27.62 22.12
N GLN A 528 -31.56 -28.64 21.27
CA GLN A 528 -30.45 -29.47 20.79
C GLN A 528 -29.55 -28.78 19.74
N ASP A 529 -30.02 -27.69 19.14
CA ASP A 529 -29.31 -26.93 18.10
C ASP A 529 -28.55 -25.72 18.65
N GLU A 530 -28.73 -25.41 19.94
CA GLU A 530 -28.07 -24.29 20.64
C GLU A 530 -26.60 -24.58 20.96
N ALA A 531 -26.23 -25.85 21.03
CA ALA A 531 -24.87 -26.26 21.39
C ALA A 531 -23.87 -25.89 20.28
N PRO A 532 -22.70 -25.30 20.62
CA PRO A 532 -21.63 -25.06 19.67
C PRO A 532 -21.16 -26.36 19.01
N VAL A 533 -20.76 -26.30 17.74
CA VAL A 533 -20.17 -27.45 17.04
C VAL A 533 -18.68 -27.51 17.38
N VAL A 534 -18.28 -28.48 18.20
CA VAL A 534 -16.89 -28.62 18.66
C VAL A 534 -15.94 -28.94 17.50
N GLY A 535 -14.85 -28.17 17.39
CA GLY A 535 -13.87 -28.30 16.30
C GLY A 535 -14.34 -27.74 14.95
N CYS A 536 -15.40 -26.91 14.98
CA CYS A 536 -15.88 -26.16 13.82
C CYS A 536 -15.89 -24.66 14.12
N GLU A 537 -15.38 -23.88 13.19
CA GLU A 537 -15.37 -22.43 13.26
C GLU A 537 -16.26 -21.80 12.18
N LEU A 538 -16.75 -20.60 12.45
CA LEU A 538 -17.55 -19.78 11.54
C LEU A 538 -16.80 -18.48 11.27
N PHE A 539 -16.71 -18.12 10.00
CA PHE A 539 -16.10 -16.87 9.57
C PHE A 539 -17.02 -15.67 9.88
N ASN A 540 -16.48 -14.67 10.59
CA ASN A 540 -17.25 -13.56 11.14
C ASN A 540 -17.09 -12.25 10.35
N SER A 541 -17.80 -11.20 10.78
CA SER A 541 -17.78 -9.88 10.09
C SER A 541 -16.48 -9.11 10.23
N SER A 542 -15.60 -9.50 11.15
CA SER A 542 -14.29 -8.90 11.35
C SER A 542 -13.19 -9.63 10.59
N ASN A 543 -13.56 -10.48 9.62
CA ASN A 543 -12.66 -11.39 8.91
C ASN A 543 -11.87 -12.33 9.83
N GLY A 544 -12.44 -12.67 10.99
CA GLY A 544 -11.89 -13.64 11.94
C GLY A 544 -12.72 -14.91 12.02
N TRP A 545 -12.24 -15.86 12.83
CA TRP A 545 -12.90 -17.13 13.08
C TRP A 545 -13.42 -17.19 14.52
N GLU A 546 -14.63 -17.70 14.71
CA GLU A 546 -15.19 -17.97 16.03
C GLU A 546 -15.83 -19.36 16.07
N THR A 547 -16.07 -19.93 17.26
CA THR A 547 -16.74 -21.22 17.36
C THR A 547 -18.12 -21.20 16.69
N ALA A 548 -18.39 -22.19 15.84
CA ALA A 548 -19.64 -22.27 15.09
C ALA A 548 -20.84 -22.54 16.01
N THR A 549 -21.78 -21.60 16.01
CA THR A 549 -23.05 -21.63 16.76
C THR A 549 -24.20 -21.20 15.85
N ASN A 550 -25.43 -21.65 16.09
CA ASN A 550 -26.57 -21.15 15.32
C ASN A 550 -26.97 -19.72 15.75
N PRO A 551 -27.51 -18.88 14.84
CA PRO A 551 -27.68 -19.13 13.41
C PRO A 551 -26.39 -18.90 12.61
N LEU A 552 -26.03 -19.84 11.74
CA LEU A 552 -24.75 -19.81 11.01
C LEU A 552 -24.68 -18.73 9.92
N ASN A 553 -25.81 -18.34 9.31
CA ASN A 553 -25.84 -17.28 8.29
C ASN A 553 -25.82 -15.85 8.88
N ARG A 554 -25.60 -15.69 10.20
CA ARG A 554 -25.63 -14.38 10.89
C ARG A 554 -24.67 -13.35 10.31
N TYR A 555 -23.54 -13.82 9.80
CA TYR A 555 -22.51 -12.94 9.25
C TYR A 555 -22.70 -12.64 7.79
N SER A 556 -23.56 -13.31 7.02
CA SER A 556 -23.70 -13.05 5.57
C SER A 556 -23.83 -11.55 5.24
N THR A 557 -22.97 -11.04 4.34
CA THR A 557 -23.00 -9.64 3.88
C THR A 557 -24.25 -9.32 3.07
N ILE A 558 -24.82 -10.35 2.45
CA ILE A 558 -25.98 -10.24 1.57
C ILE A 558 -27.27 -10.72 2.24
N ARG A 559 -27.29 -10.98 3.56
CA ARG A 559 -28.53 -11.39 4.24
C ARG A 559 -29.60 -10.29 4.17
N LYS A 560 -30.86 -10.69 4.34
CA LYS A 560 -31.99 -9.75 4.42
C LYS A 560 -32.06 -9.08 5.79
N ASP A 561 -32.24 -9.87 6.84
CA ASP A 561 -32.39 -9.41 8.21
C ASP A 561 -31.86 -10.49 9.15
N ILE A 562 -31.23 -10.11 10.26
CA ILE A 562 -30.70 -11.05 11.25
C ILE A 562 -31.81 -11.87 11.93
N SER A 563 -32.98 -11.29 12.15
CA SER A 563 -34.15 -11.95 12.78
C SER A 563 -34.74 -13.08 11.95
N LEU A 564 -34.41 -13.14 10.66
CA LEU A 564 -34.83 -14.20 9.75
C LEU A 564 -33.83 -15.36 9.67
N GLN A 565 -32.66 -15.26 10.30
CA GLN A 565 -31.65 -16.31 10.26
C GLN A 565 -31.87 -17.26 11.44
N ASN A 566 -32.19 -18.52 11.15
CA ASN A 566 -32.32 -19.57 12.15
C ASN A 566 -31.50 -20.82 11.73
N LEU A 567 -32.00 -22.01 12.03
CA LEU A 567 -31.33 -23.27 11.70
C LEU A 567 -31.37 -23.52 10.19
N GLY A 568 -30.19 -23.74 9.62
CA GLY A 568 -29.97 -24.20 8.24
C GLY A 568 -29.15 -25.49 8.22
N PRO A 569 -28.83 -26.05 7.03
CA PRO A 569 -28.23 -27.37 6.91
C PRO A 569 -26.75 -27.38 7.32
N GLY A 570 -26.11 -26.21 7.40
CA GLY A 570 -24.71 -26.08 7.81
C GLY A 570 -24.41 -26.67 9.19
N TYR A 571 -25.39 -26.67 10.12
CA TYR A 571 -25.21 -27.22 11.45
C TYR A 571 -25.10 -28.75 11.41
N GLY A 572 -26.08 -29.43 10.78
CA GLY A 572 -26.06 -30.88 10.60
C GLY A 572 -24.88 -31.35 9.73
N PHE A 573 -24.51 -30.56 8.72
CA PHE A 573 -23.30 -30.79 7.92
C PHE A 573 -22.07 -30.81 8.80
N ALA A 574 -21.86 -29.76 9.59
CA ALA A 574 -20.68 -29.65 10.43
C ALA A 574 -20.63 -30.77 11.47
N GLN A 575 -21.74 -31.08 12.14
CA GLN A 575 -21.81 -32.22 13.07
C GLN A 575 -21.39 -33.53 12.40
N ARG A 576 -21.92 -33.81 11.20
CA ARG A 576 -21.60 -35.04 10.48
C ARG A 576 -20.14 -35.09 10.02
N MET A 577 -19.60 -33.99 9.52
CA MET A 577 -18.18 -33.92 9.16
C MET A 577 -17.29 -34.16 10.37
N ARG A 578 -17.63 -33.60 11.55
CA ARG A 578 -16.88 -33.84 12.80
C ARG A 578 -17.01 -35.28 13.33
N GLU A 579 -18.12 -35.96 13.03
CA GLU A 579 -18.28 -37.39 13.36
C GLU A 579 -17.42 -38.30 12.47
N VAL A 580 -17.37 -38.03 11.16
CA VAL A 580 -16.72 -38.91 10.17
C VAL A 580 -15.24 -38.60 10.03
N GLN A 581 -14.89 -37.31 10.12
CA GLN A 581 -13.53 -36.79 10.02
C GLN A 581 -13.21 -35.95 11.26
N PRO A 582 -13.13 -36.56 12.47
CA PRO A 582 -12.79 -35.83 13.70
C PRO A 582 -11.41 -35.16 13.64
N GLU A 583 -10.57 -35.52 12.68
CA GLU A 583 -9.27 -34.93 12.41
C GLU A 583 -9.30 -33.58 11.71
N ILE A 584 -10.33 -33.26 10.93
CA ILE A 584 -10.28 -32.03 10.13
C ILE A 584 -10.57 -30.80 10.99
N HIS A 585 -9.72 -29.78 10.87
CA HIS A 585 -10.07 -28.47 11.39
C HIS A 585 -11.10 -27.82 10.45
N LEU A 586 -12.36 -27.75 10.89
CA LEU A 586 -13.49 -27.38 10.04
C LEU A 586 -13.79 -25.88 10.12
N GLY A 587 -13.91 -25.23 8.96
CA GLY A 587 -14.34 -23.83 8.83
C GLY A 587 -15.59 -23.69 7.96
N LEU A 588 -16.53 -22.84 8.36
CA LEU A 588 -17.70 -22.48 7.56
C LEU A 588 -17.66 -21.01 7.15
N VAL A 589 -17.86 -20.76 5.86
CA VAL A 589 -18.15 -19.42 5.32
C VAL A 589 -19.58 -19.46 4.81
N VAL A 590 -20.51 -18.86 5.56
CA VAL A 590 -21.94 -18.88 5.18
C VAL A 590 -22.33 -17.51 4.63
N ASN A 591 -22.75 -17.48 3.37
CA ASN A 591 -23.15 -16.24 2.69
C ASN A 591 -24.42 -16.41 1.85
N ALA A 592 -25.51 -16.87 2.45
CA ALA A 592 -26.77 -17.15 1.74
C ALA A 592 -27.79 -16.00 1.86
N ARG A 593 -28.62 -15.81 0.83
CA ARG A 593 -29.66 -14.77 0.78
C ARG A 593 -31.02 -15.33 0.39
N GLY A 594 -32.01 -15.20 1.28
CA GLY A 594 -33.35 -15.73 1.03
C GLY A 594 -34.10 -15.05 -0.12
N GLY A 595 -34.80 -15.84 -0.94
CA GLY A 595 -35.70 -15.36 -1.99
C GLY A 595 -35.01 -14.87 -3.26
N THR A 596 -33.82 -15.41 -3.56
CA THR A 596 -33.07 -15.10 -4.78
C THR A 596 -33.30 -16.16 -5.86
N SER A 597 -33.27 -15.76 -7.13
CA SER A 597 -33.16 -16.67 -8.27
C SER A 597 -31.70 -16.94 -8.65
N ILE A 598 -31.42 -18.02 -9.38
CA ILE A 598 -30.06 -18.36 -9.83
C ILE A 598 -29.42 -17.25 -10.71
N SER A 599 -30.23 -16.49 -11.45
CA SER A 599 -29.76 -15.35 -12.25
C SER A 599 -29.14 -14.23 -11.42
N GLU A 600 -29.53 -14.09 -10.15
CA GLU A 600 -28.92 -13.13 -9.23
C GLU A 600 -27.60 -13.63 -8.62
N TRP A 601 -27.21 -14.87 -8.95
CA TRP A 601 -25.95 -15.50 -8.56
C TRP A 601 -24.98 -15.69 -9.73
N GLU A 602 -25.33 -15.22 -10.93
CA GLU A 602 -24.44 -15.25 -12.09
C GLU A 602 -23.18 -14.42 -11.83
N LYS A 603 -22.07 -14.79 -12.46
CA LYS A 603 -20.79 -14.09 -12.33
C LYS A 603 -20.95 -12.58 -12.59
N GLY A 604 -20.36 -11.77 -11.72
CA GLY A 604 -20.42 -10.31 -11.77
C GLY A 604 -21.63 -9.69 -11.07
N THR A 605 -22.61 -10.49 -10.64
CA THR A 605 -23.71 -10.02 -9.78
C THR A 605 -23.23 -9.80 -8.34
N THR A 606 -24.00 -9.01 -7.59
CA THR A 606 -23.67 -8.69 -6.19
C THR A 606 -23.51 -9.94 -5.32
N TYR A 607 -24.41 -10.92 -5.40
CA TYR A 607 -24.36 -12.07 -4.49
C TYR A 607 -23.19 -13.01 -4.80
N TYR A 608 -22.87 -13.17 -6.08
CA TYR A 608 -21.68 -13.89 -6.52
C TYR A 608 -20.40 -13.23 -6.01
N ASN A 609 -20.23 -11.92 -6.29
CA ASN A 609 -19.03 -11.18 -5.91
C ASN A 609 -18.83 -11.16 -4.38
N GLU A 610 -19.91 -11.04 -3.61
CA GLU A 610 -19.87 -11.09 -2.15
C GLU A 610 -19.50 -12.47 -1.62
N ALA A 611 -19.94 -13.56 -2.27
CA ALA A 611 -19.52 -14.92 -1.91
C ALA A 611 -18.03 -15.15 -2.20
N ILE A 612 -17.53 -14.69 -3.36
CA ILE A 612 -16.10 -14.72 -3.73
C ILE A 612 -15.27 -13.91 -2.72
N SER A 613 -15.65 -12.67 -2.46
CA SER A 613 -14.95 -11.79 -1.50
C SER A 613 -14.87 -12.41 -0.10
N ARG A 614 -15.98 -13.02 0.35
CA ARG A 614 -16.05 -13.71 1.64
C ARG A 614 -15.09 -14.89 1.73
N VAL A 615 -15.09 -15.78 0.75
CA VAL A 615 -14.23 -16.96 0.78
C VAL A 615 -12.76 -16.58 0.59
N GLN A 616 -12.45 -15.62 -0.29
CA GLN A 616 -11.09 -15.10 -0.45
C GLN A 616 -10.58 -14.47 0.85
N SER A 617 -11.39 -13.67 1.54
CA SER A 617 -11.05 -13.10 2.85
C SER A 617 -10.75 -14.18 3.88
N ALA A 618 -11.51 -15.29 3.86
CA ALA A 618 -11.30 -16.42 4.75
C ALA A 618 -10.04 -17.24 4.43
N LEU A 619 -9.48 -17.11 3.22
CA LEU A 619 -8.24 -17.77 2.77
C LEU A 619 -6.98 -16.91 3.01
N LYS A 620 -7.14 -15.60 3.27
CA LYS A 620 -6.01 -14.65 3.40
C LYS A 620 -5.01 -15.00 4.52
N ASP A 621 -5.43 -15.75 5.53
CA ASP A 621 -4.56 -16.12 6.65
C ASP A 621 -3.49 -17.18 6.30
N GLY A 622 -3.56 -17.76 5.09
CA GLY A 622 -2.67 -18.85 4.65
C GLY A 622 -2.87 -20.18 5.40
N ASN A 623 -3.70 -20.17 6.44
CA ASN A 623 -3.98 -21.29 7.33
C ASN A 623 -5.19 -22.11 6.89
N SER A 624 -5.78 -21.73 5.77
CA SER A 624 -7.02 -22.29 5.31
C SER A 624 -6.92 -22.76 3.87
N ARG A 625 -7.73 -23.76 3.53
CA ARG A 625 -7.96 -24.19 2.15
C ARG A 625 -9.46 -24.31 1.92
N LEU A 626 -9.91 -23.99 0.71
CA LEU A 626 -11.29 -24.27 0.34
C LEU A 626 -11.41 -25.77 0.04
N ALA A 627 -12.35 -26.43 0.71
CA ALA A 627 -12.55 -27.88 0.63
C ALA A 627 -13.86 -28.25 -0.10
N GLY A 628 -14.78 -27.31 -0.28
CA GLY A 628 -15.96 -27.51 -1.11
C GLY A 628 -17.00 -26.41 -0.98
N ILE A 629 -18.01 -26.47 -1.85
CA ILE A 629 -19.15 -25.55 -1.87
C ILE A 629 -20.44 -26.32 -1.69
N LEU A 630 -21.28 -25.86 -0.77
CA LEU A 630 -22.65 -26.34 -0.60
C LEU A 630 -23.61 -25.28 -1.16
N TRP A 631 -24.43 -25.69 -2.11
CA TRP A 631 -25.42 -24.86 -2.77
C TRP A 631 -26.83 -25.36 -2.47
N HIS A 632 -27.69 -24.48 -1.95
CA HIS A 632 -29.12 -24.78 -1.83
C HIS A 632 -29.97 -23.64 -2.37
N GLN A 633 -30.43 -23.81 -3.60
CA GLN A 633 -31.33 -22.89 -4.27
C GLN A 633 -32.14 -23.62 -5.34
N GLY A 634 -33.27 -23.02 -5.69
CA GLY A 634 -34.09 -23.42 -6.82
C GLY A 634 -35.55 -23.01 -6.65
N GLU A 635 -36.00 -22.65 -5.44
CA GLU A 635 -37.40 -22.31 -5.20
C GLU A 635 -37.82 -21.03 -5.96
N GLY A 636 -36.90 -20.08 -6.16
CA GLY A 636 -37.09 -18.93 -7.04
C GLY A 636 -37.13 -19.27 -8.55
N ASN A 637 -36.81 -20.51 -8.90
CA ASN A 637 -36.74 -21.03 -10.27
C ASN A 637 -37.52 -22.34 -10.41
N SER A 638 -38.47 -22.65 -9.52
CA SER A 638 -38.94 -24.03 -9.33
C SER A 638 -39.65 -24.64 -10.53
N SER A 639 -40.18 -23.81 -11.43
CA SER A 639 -40.80 -24.22 -12.70
C SER A 639 -39.83 -24.34 -13.87
N GLN A 640 -38.57 -23.93 -13.70
CA GLN A 640 -37.55 -23.98 -14.73
C GLN A 640 -36.89 -25.36 -14.79
N THR A 641 -36.42 -25.72 -15.98
CA THR A 641 -35.96 -27.06 -16.32
C THR A 641 -34.52 -27.03 -16.83
N THR A 642 -34.29 -27.22 -18.13
CA THR A 642 -32.94 -27.25 -18.72
C THR A 642 -32.18 -25.93 -18.53
N SER A 643 -32.87 -24.79 -18.52
CA SER A 643 -32.24 -23.48 -18.29
C SER A 643 -31.58 -23.42 -16.90
N TYR A 644 -32.20 -24.02 -15.89
CA TYR A 644 -31.66 -24.06 -14.54
C TYR A 644 -30.39 -24.91 -14.46
N LEU A 645 -30.39 -26.10 -15.06
CA LEU A 645 -29.20 -26.97 -15.10
C LEU A 645 -28.03 -26.27 -15.79
N ASN A 646 -28.26 -25.57 -16.89
CA ASN A 646 -27.22 -24.83 -17.60
C ASN A 646 -26.66 -23.69 -16.73
N SER A 647 -27.52 -22.90 -16.09
CA SER A 647 -27.08 -21.84 -15.17
C SER A 647 -26.33 -22.39 -13.97
N LEU A 648 -26.76 -23.53 -13.41
CA LEU A 648 -26.08 -24.17 -12.29
C LEU A 648 -24.71 -24.73 -12.69
N ALA A 649 -24.61 -25.38 -13.85
CA ALA A 649 -23.32 -25.85 -14.36
C ALA A 649 -22.36 -24.69 -14.65
N GLN A 650 -22.88 -23.57 -15.19
CA GLN A 650 -22.10 -22.36 -15.40
C GLN A 650 -21.63 -21.75 -14.07
N LEU A 651 -22.51 -21.68 -13.07
CA LEU A 651 -22.17 -21.20 -11.73
C LEU A 651 -21.03 -22.00 -11.11
N VAL A 652 -21.05 -23.34 -11.24
CA VAL A 652 -19.97 -24.21 -10.78
C VAL A 652 -18.66 -23.90 -11.51
N ALA A 653 -18.71 -23.75 -12.83
CA ALA A 653 -17.52 -23.42 -13.63
C ALA A 653 -16.93 -22.05 -13.26
N ASP A 654 -17.79 -21.05 -13.04
CA ASP A 654 -17.37 -19.69 -12.67
C ASP A 654 -16.68 -19.67 -11.30
N PHE A 655 -17.28 -20.32 -10.27
CA PHE A 655 -16.65 -20.43 -8.95
C PHE A 655 -15.29 -21.13 -9.01
N ARG A 656 -15.19 -22.23 -9.75
CA ARG A 656 -13.92 -22.96 -9.92
C ARG A 656 -12.85 -22.10 -10.57
N ALA A 657 -13.22 -21.34 -11.60
CA ALA A 657 -12.32 -20.45 -12.30
C ALA A 657 -11.84 -19.31 -11.39
N ASP A 658 -12.76 -18.64 -10.69
CA ASP A 658 -12.43 -17.47 -9.85
C ASP A 658 -11.75 -17.82 -8.53
N LEU A 659 -11.87 -19.08 -8.08
CA LEU A 659 -11.21 -19.61 -6.88
C LEU A 659 -9.99 -20.48 -7.19
N GLY A 660 -9.61 -20.60 -8.46
CA GLY A 660 -8.37 -21.26 -8.88
C GLY A 660 -8.35 -22.78 -8.69
N ASP A 661 -9.50 -23.44 -8.48
CA ASP A 661 -9.58 -24.88 -8.27
C ASP A 661 -10.56 -25.51 -9.30
N PRO A 662 -10.04 -26.07 -10.41
CA PRO A 662 -10.86 -26.68 -11.46
C PRO A 662 -11.59 -27.95 -11.01
N ASP A 663 -11.14 -28.58 -9.92
CA ASP A 663 -11.70 -29.80 -9.37
C ASP A 663 -12.40 -29.55 -8.03
N LEU A 664 -12.76 -28.30 -7.70
CA LEU A 664 -13.40 -27.99 -6.41
C LEU A 664 -14.71 -28.78 -6.21
N PRO A 665 -14.85 -29.57 -5.12
CA PRO A 665 -16.09 -30.30 -4.83
C PRO A 665 -17.29 -29.37 -4.67
N PHE A 666 -18.39 -29.70 -5.34
CA PHE A 666 -19.62 -28.89 -5.27
C PHE A 666 -20.85 -29.78 -5.06
N VAL A 667 -21.62 -29.51 -4.01
CA VAL A 667 -22.84 -30.26 -3.71
C VAL A 667 -24.06 -29.36 -3.82
N ALA A 668 -25.02 -29.74 -4.66
CA ALA A 668 -26.32 -29.07 -4.77
C ALA A 668 -27.40 -29.84 -3.98
N GLY A 669 -28.30 -29.13 -3.33
CA GLY A 669 -29.47 -29.74 -2.67
C GLY A 669 -30.68 -29.77 -3.58
N GLN A 670 -31.45 -30.85 -3.56
CA GLN A 670 -32.80 -30.83 -4.11
C GLN A 670 -33.70 -29.88 -3.30
N LEU A 671 -34.78 -29.42 -3.90
CA LEU A 671 -35.88 -28.72 -3.22
C LEU A 671 -36.80 -29.71 -2.52
N GLU A 672 -37.76 -29.22 -1.74
CA GLU A 672 -38.70 -30.09 -1.05
C GLU A 672 -39.47 -31.00 -2.03
N GLN A 673 -39.64 -32.26 -1.64
CA GLN A 673 -40.36 -33.29 -2.40
C GLN A 673 -41.64 -33.72 -1.67
N ASP A 674 -41.58 -33.71 -0.34
CA ASP A 674 -42.68 -34.02 0.56
C ASP A 674 -43.12 -32.77 1.30
N ASP A 675 -44.42 -32.63 1.53
CA ASP A 675 -44.98 -31.52 2.30
C ASP A 675 -45.91 -32.07 3.40
N VAL A 676 -45.98 -31.34 4.52
CA VAL A 676 -46.98 -31.57 5.57
C VAL A 676 -48.39 -31.21 5.11
N THR A 677 -48.52 -30.40 4.05
CA THR A 677 -49.81 -30.07 3.46
C THR A 677 -50.23 -31.08 2.39
N PRO A 678 -51.55 -31.30 2.15
CA PRO A 678 -52.04 -32.26 1.15
C PRO A 678 -51.70 -31.88 -0.31
N GLU A 679 -51.23 -30.66 -0.56
CA GLU A 679 -50.86 -30.16 -1.89
C GLU A 679 -49.36 -30.37 -2.09
N VAL A 680 -48.97 -31.44 -2.79
CA VAL A 680 -47.61 -31.61 -3.27
C VAL A 680 -47.32 -30.50 -4.29
N LYS A 681 -46.46 -29.55 -3.94
CA LYS A 681 -45.95 -28.58 -4.92
C LYS A 681 -45.02 -29.32 -5.88
N GLU A 682 -45.39 -29.39 -7.16
CA GLU A 682 -44.48 -29.92 -8.17
C GLU A 682 -43.24 -29.02 -8.26
N ARG A 683 -42.06 -29.63 -8.11
CA ARG A 683 -40.76 -28.98 -8.28
C ARG A 683 -40.01 -29.60 -9.47
N PRO A 684 -40.41 -29.33 -10.74
CA PRO A 684 -39.74 -29.86 -11.93
C PRO A 684 -38.23 -29.64 -11.94
N VAL A 685 -37.74 -28.56 -11.31
CA VAL A 685 -36.30 -28.28 -11.20
C VAL A 685 -35.51 -29.40 -10.51
N ASN A 686 -36.13 -30.22 -9.64
CA ASN A 686 -35.47 -31.36 -9.00
C ASN A 686 -34.99 -32.40 -10.02
N ASP A 687 -35.75 -32.63 -11.09
CA ASP A 687 -35.37 -33.55 -12.18
C ASP A 687 -34.12 -33.09 -12.93
N TYR A 688 -33.76 -31.81 -12.78
CA TYR A 688 -32.59 -31.20 -13.41
C TYR A 688 -31.43 -31.04 -12.43
N ILE A 689 -31.69 -30.75 -11.15
CA ILE A 689 -30.65 -30.73 -10.11
C ILE A 689 -29.94 -32.09 -10.04
N ILE A 690 -30.67 -33.21 -10.09
CA ILE A 690 -30.09 -34.56 -10.07
C ILE A 690 -29.14 -34.86 -11.24
N LEU A 691 -29.25 -34.10 -12.34
CA LEU A 691 -28.41 -34.26 -13.52
C LEU A 691 -27.10 -33.48 -13.45
N LEU A 692 -26.88 -32.65 -12.42
CA LEU A 692 -25.64 -31.87 -12.26
C LEU A 692 -24.36 -32.73 -12.40
N PRO A 693 -24.24 -33.92 -11.78
CA PRO A 693 -23.05 -34.77 -11.93
C PRO A 693 -22.80 -35.28 -13.35
N THR A 694 -23.82 -35.24 -14.23
CA THR A 694 -23.68 -35.67 -15.63
C THR A 694 -23.13 -34.57 -16.53
N VAL A 695 -23.20 -33.31 -16.11
CA VAL A 695 -22.77 -32.14 -16.89
C VAL A 695 -21.59 -31.40 -16.26
N SER A 696 -21.30 -31.62 -14.98
CA SER A 696 -20.16 -31.06 -14.27
C SER A 696 -19.50 -32.11 -13.39
N SER A 697 -18.21 -32.40 -13.63
CA SER A 697 -17.42 -33.34 -12.85
C SER A 697 -17.22 -32.86 -11.41
N ASN A 698 -16.89 -33.79 -10.52
CA ASN A 698 -16.71 -33.54 -9.10
C ASN A 698 -17.86 -32.77 -8.43
N THR A 699 -19.09 -33.14 -8.80
CA THR A 699 -20.30 -32.61 -8.19
C THR A 699 -21.18 -33.74 -7.70
N ALA A 700 -21.94 -33.48 -6.65
CA ALA A 700 -22.91 -34.41 -6.07
C ALA A 700 -24.22 -33.70 -5.72
N VAL A 701 -25.24 -34.49 -5.35
CA VAL A 701 -26.56 -33.97 -5.00
C VAL A 701 -27.02 -34.52 -3.66
N ALA A 702 -27.41 -33.62 -2.75
CA ALA A 702 -28.04 -33.98 -1.49
C ALA A 702 -29.56 -34.14 -1.70
N THR A 703 -30.06 -35.36 -1.49
CA THR A 703 -31.49 -35.66 -1.61
C THR A 703 -32.30 -35.08 -0.47
N THR A 704 -33.53 -34.65 -0.77
CA THR A 704 -34.53 -34.14 0.19
C THR A 704 -35.71 -35.09 0.37
N GLU A 705 -35.62 -36.31 -0.15
CA GLU A 705 -36.65 -37.33 0.00
C GLU A 705 -36.93 -37.61 1.48
N GLY A 706 -38.21 -37.59 1.86
CA GLY A 706 -38.68 -37.80 3.23
C GLY A 706 -38.50 -36.60 4.16
N LEU A 707 -38.00 -35.45 3.68
CA LEU A 707 -37.85 -34.25 4.50
C LEU A 707 -39.12 -33.39 4.44
N LEU A 708 -39.55 -32.91 5.60
CA LEU A 708 -40.77 -32.12 5.74
C LEU A 708 -40.47 -30.63 5.79
N THR A 709 -41.46 -29.82 5.39
CA THR A 709 -41.41 -28.37 5.53
C THR A 709 -42.31 -27.88 6.65
N MET A 710 -42.00 -26.71 7.21
CA MET A 710 -42.79 -26.07 8.27
C MET A 710 -43.90 -25.15 7.73
N ASP A 711 -43.76 -24.65 6.50
CA ASP A 711 -44.66 -23.65 5.89
C ASP A 711 -44.95 -23.93 4.40
N GLY A 712 -44.70 -25.16 3.94
CA GLY A 712 -44.83 -25.56 2.54
C GLY A 712 -43.68 -25.11 1.64
N THR A 713 -42.60 -24.54 2.18
CA THR A 713 -41.40 -24.11 1.41
C THR A 713 -40.10 -24.33 2.17
N HIS A 714 -40.05 -23.99 3.45
CA HIS A 714 -38.83 -24.08 4.26
C HIS A 714 -38.82 -25.38 5.06
N PHE A 715 -37.72 -26.14 4.99
CA PHE A 715 -37.57 -27.37 5.78
C PHE A 715 -37.72 -27.09 7.27
N ASP A 716 -38.33 -28.03 7.99
CA ASP A 716 -38.41 -27.97 9.45
C ASP A 716 -37.06 -28.29 10.11
N SER A 717 -36.98 -28.22 11.44
CA SER A 717 -35.70 -28.39 12.16
C SER A 717 -35.13 -29.79 12.01
N ALA A 718 -35.98 -30.83 11.94
CA ALA A 718 -35.53 -32.20 11.69
C ALA A 718 -35.00 -32.36 10.25
N GLY A 719 -35.72 -31.78 9.28
CA GLY A 719 -35.33 -31.74 7.88
C GLY A 719 -34.00 -31.03 7.66
N GLN A 720 -33.77 -29.89 8.30
CA GLN A 720 -32.50 -29.14 8.18
C GLN A 720 -31.30 -29.93 8.73
N ARG A 721 -31.45 -30.62 9.87
CA ARG A 721 -30.40 -31.48 10.43
C ARG A 721 -30.05 -32.63 9.49
N GLU A 722 -31.07 -33.34 9.01
CA GLU A 722 -30.90 -34.48 8.11
C GLU A 722 -30.35 -34.05 6.73
N LEU A 723 -30.82 -32.92 6.21
CA LEU A 723 -30.28 -32.34 4.98
C LEU A 723 -28.79 -32.01 5.13
N GLY A 724 -28.40 -31.42 6.26
CA GLY A 724 -26.99 -31.19 6.59
C GLY A 724 -26.15 -32.48 6.57
N ARG A 725 -26.65 -33.54 7.22
CA ARG A 725 -26.01 -34.87 7.21
C ARG A 725 -25.84 -35.40 5.77
N ARG A 726 -26.86 -35.25 4.92
CA ARG A 726 -26.83 -35.69 3.52
C ARG A 726 -25.89 -34.86 2.65
N TYR A 727 -25.75 -33.56 2.91
CA TYR A 727 -24.71 -32.73 2.28
C TYR A 727 -23.31 -33.26 2.61
N ALA A 728 -23.05 -33.59 3.88
CA ALA A 728 -21.75 -34.13 4.28
C ALA A 728 -21.46 -35.46 3.58
N GLU A 729 -22.43 -36.37 3.52
CA GLU A 729 -22.25 -37.67 2.85
C GLU A 729 -22.09 -37.56 1.34
N ALA A 730 -22.84 -36.66 0.69
CA ALA A 730 -22.68 -36.40 -0.73
C ALA A 730 -21.29 -35.81 -1.03
N LEU A 731 -20.81 -34.89 -0.20
CA LEU A 731 -19.48 -34.31 -0.33
C LEU A 731 -18.39 -35.36 -0.11
N LEU A 732 -18.46 -36.15 0.96
CA LEU A 732 -17.51 -37.23 1.28
C LEU A 732 -17.45 -38.31 0.19
N SER A 733 -18.48 -38.44 -0.66
CA SER A 733 -18.47 -39.38 -1.79
C SER A 733 -17.64 -38.90 -2.99
N LEU A 734 -17.21 -37.63 -2.97
CA LEU A 734 -16.34 -37.01 -3.97
C LEU A 734 -14.86 -37.09 -3.61
N GLU A 735 -14.55 -37.44 -2.35
CA GLU A 735 -13.20 -37.72 -1.83
C GLU A 735 -12.81 -39.19 -2.09
#